data_AF-A0A4R0R7E9-F1
#
_entry.id   AF-A0A4R0R7E9-F1
#
_cell.length_a   1.000
_cell.length_b   1.000
_cell.length_c   1.000
_cell.angle_alpha   90.00
_cell.angle_beta   90.00
_cell.angle_gamma   90.00
#
_symmetry.space_group_name_H-M   'P 1'
#
loop_
_entity.id
_entity.type
_entity.pdbx_description
1 polymer ?
#
loop_
_entity_poly.entity_id
_entity_poly.type
_entity_poly.pdbx_seq_one_letter_code
_entity_poly.pdbx_strand_id
1 'polypeptide(L)'
;MSPPLLPSDVYLEILKHLPISRDDPSSVVTLVSCLQANSKTRSAALSSPLWKPHYQVRYTHCDDTKETRRRDDAKGNWRLLYFARRRLDLRALQLADTIRLDSTCNRLEVARVFTKELSFDVWDTLRLESQIQQPLCFRRDETEEEDESDVEPEAVPRRFWAETILGLIARHEAVKRWGNLLTMNGDAQSLTFEDSMASLSSVFNVSAQEVTMQLDDLYEQCVAILKKDGTYVGPDESPSNLRFLCYNLVTALRKLGFKEFQDDASPLERVSCCFPHYIIQRREASPLGLAFIFVAMARRMGLKALPLALPLAGNNGAASQRLYIHVACPDPAAPSVLFTLNAQLDRYTLVNAEWMCTIFHLLSMFALSLSNVVENLDSVANDLLHTPTSVASFYLVKLGTMLLRRSDLDFRPRVTQIGTNTLDFLAVVRDGIAPFYNSPLREELTRNLQTQASTIATLNRQIQLREGTGASWLHMLVEGESAREDPFLTQRLIFEQVAKFCSVCQDAIDEDDEADHTLTDTPEVLYEVLFYKGENRRLSQDVLRPVCPTLEIVRELVDSGHTFGRLFTGLDVDTERKRGRLSLSQEAKVLYPDDDAVGALHFSPSSTRIPSSGGSSSLQEPHMVMSDPGGLVDCGQGNPDISGIGVRLSFYLQNFLLVLLVDRSWEDAPGALWTFTSTSFGLTIAAIVQATQSQLSFFQALQVTNLVWLANFGSFLALASYSRHRTIHDEDDEWKHTSEKSGDEGHFDGSRSDSRPKPNNFVKLGAMSQMFFSMALTLITWARPDIFSNDSDESKQTCDVSYVAFFGADFPARGSGRTLGLTVTCLLLVGYLIITVHELRTYYTRKKRRQQRAEKKRSRMETPTFLVSPAPNVASITNTLNQLEAHKAAQIMTRTVVHGDITGELDGPVKTTVIVFTYFIICTELLLKRNQASDNTDSQWGFGQILALIVVVPSFIAVIQAFREHKFGNLHHSRAKGQVRARRMRSRHERSRSSVV
;
A
#
# COMPACT_ATOMS: atom_id res chain seq x y z
N MET A 1 -48.06 28.19 -47.64
CA MET A 1 -48.28 26.77 -48.00
C MET A 1 -47.14 25.98 -47.40
N SER A 2 -47.42 25.04 -46.50
CA SER A 2 -46.40 24.12 -45.97
C SER A 2 -45.93 23.21 -47.11
N PRO A 3 -44.63 22.99 -47.31
CA PRO A 3 -44.16 22.03 -48.31
C PRO A 3 -44.76 20.64 -48.02
N PRO A 4 -45.08 19.85 -49.06
CA PRO A 4 -45.61 18.51 -48.86
C PRO A 4 -44.60 17.66 -48.09
N LEU A 5 -45.01 17.15 -46.93
CA LEU A 5 -44.19 16.26 -46.10
C LEU A 5 -44.06 14.90 -46.79
N LEU A 6 -42.84 14.34 -46.80
CA LEU A 6 -42.61 13.01 -47.35
C LEU A 6 -43.31 11.93 -46.49
N PRO A 7 -43.71 10.80 -47.07
CA PRO A 7 -44.17 9.63 -46.31
C PRO A 7 -43.11 9.13 -45.33
N SER A 8 -43.55 8.50 -44.22
CA SER A 8 -42.65 7.95 -43.19
C SER A 8 -41.67 6.92 -43.74
N ASP A 9 -42.08 6.15 -44.74
CA ASP A 9 -41.28 5.09 -45.33
C ASP A 9 -40.12 5.66 -46.16
N VAL A 10 -40.33 6.82 -46.79
CA VAL A 10 -39.27 7.54 -47.51
C VAL A 10 -38.24 8.08 -46.51
N TYR A 11 -38.68 8.66 -45.39
CA TYR A 11 -37.77 9.05 -44.32
C TYR A 11 -37.01 7.85 -43.75
N LEU A 12 -37.67 6.70 -43.59
CA LEU A 12 -37.03 5.48 -43.12
C LEU A 12 -35.91 5.03 -44.06
N GLU A 13 -36.14 5.01 -45.38
CA GLU A 13 -35.10 4.67 -46.36
C GLU A 13 -33.95 5.69 -46.35
N ILE A 14 -34.23 6.99 -46.25
CA ILE A 14 -33.17 8.02 -46.13
C ILE A 14 -32.32 7.77 -44.88
N LEU A 15 -32.96 7.51 -43.73
CA LEU A 15 -32.26 7.30 -42.46
C LEU A 15 -31.43 6.00 -42.44
N LYS A 16 -31.74 5.00 -43.27
CA LYS A 16 -30.91 3.79 -43.42
C LYS A 16 -29.55 4.06 -44.05
N HIS A 17 -29.41 5.16 -44.79
CA HIS A 17 -28.16 5.56 -45.44
C HIS A 17 -27.25 6.42 -44.55
N LEU A 18 -27.62 6.66 -43.29
CA LEU A 18 -26.73 7.35 -42.36
C LEU A 18 -25.46 6.51 -42.13
N PRO A 19 -24.27 7.13 -42.15
CA PRO A 19 -23.01 6.41 -42.01
C PRO A 19 -22.95 5.73 -40.64
N ILE A 20 -22.56 4.46 -40.63
CA ILE A 20 -22.38 3.71 -39.39
C ILE A 20 -20.92 3.88 -38.98
N SER A 21 -20.68 4.69 -37.95
CA SER A 21 -19.35 4.92 -37.40
C SER A 21 -19.35 4.63 -35.90
N ARG A 22 -18.21 4.10 -35.42
CA ARG A 22 -17.96 3.93 -33.98
C ARG A 22 -17.52 5.26 -33.37
N ASP A 23 -16.63 5.95 -34.07
CA ASP A 23 -15.89 7.10 -33.57
C ASP A 23 -16.66 8.41 -33.79
N ASP A 24 -17.47 8.47 -34.85
CA ASP A 24 -18.30 9.63 -35.17
C ASP A 24 -19.76 9.47 -34.69
N PRO A 25 -20.22 10.28 -33.72
CA PRO A 25 -21.59 10.23 -33.23
C PRO A 25 -22.62 10.95 -34.14
N SER A 26 -22.21 11.61 -35.23
CA SER A 26 -23.05 12.49 -36.07
C SER A 26 -24.35 11.82 -36.55
N SER A 27 -24.28 10.56 -37.01
CA SER A 27 -25.46 9.80 -37.46
C SER A 27 -26.47 9.57 -36.34
N VAL A 28 -25.98 9.26 -35.14
CA VAL A 28 -26.84 9.03 -33.99
C VAL A 28 -27.44 10.34 -33.51
N VAL A 29 -26.67 11.44 -33.50
CA VAL A 29 -27.17 12.79 -33.21
C VAL A 29 -28.26 13.19 -34.22
N THR A 30 -28.10 12.84 -35.49
CA THR A 30 -29.10 13.05 -36.54
C THR A 30 -30.37 12.25 -36.26
N LEU A 31 -30.26 10.97 -35.92
CA LEU A 31 -31.42 10.13 -35.52
C LEU A 31 -32.16 10.72 -34.32
N VAL A 32 -31.44 11.17 -33.29
CA VAL A 32 -32.03 11.82 -32.10
C VAL A 32 -32.72 13.12 -32.48
N SER A 33 -32.13 13.93 -33.36
CA SER A 33 -32.73 15.16 -33.87
C SER A 33 -34.01 14.88 -34.66
N CYS A 34 -34.03 13.81 -35.47
CA CYS A 34 -35.23 13.37 -36.18
C CYS A 34 -36.37 12.92 -35.25
N LEU A 35 -36.06 12.37 -34.07
CA LEU A 35 -37.06 12.07 -33.03
C LEU A 35 -37.73 13.34 -32.49
N GLN A 36 -37.01 14.46 -32.46
CA GLN A 36 -37.49 15.74 -31.93
C GLN A 36 -38.19 16.60 -32.99
N ALA A 37 -37.79 16.50 -34.27
CA ALA A 37 -38.21 17.40 -35.34
C ALA A 37 -39.73 17.43 -35.64
N ASN A 38 -40.32 16.32 -36.14
CA ASN A 38 -41.76 16.26 -36.44
C ASN A 38 -42.32 14.83 -36.31
N SER A 39 -43.65 14.67 -36.38
CA SER A 39 -44.31 13.36 -36.17
C SER A 39 -43.94 12.30 -37.21
N LYS A 40 -43.71 12.69 -38.48
CA LYS A 40 -43.35 11.77 -39.57
C LYS A 40 -41.90 11.30 -39.43
N THR A 41 -40.95 12.21 -39.23
CA THR A 41 -39.53 11.87 -38.99
C THR A 41 -39.35 11.09 -37.70
N ARG A 42 -40.12 11.44 -36.66
CA ARG A 42 -40.14 10.68 -35.40
C ARG A 42 -40.63 9.26 -35.61
N SER A 43 -41.72 9.07 -36.38
CA SER A 43 -42.21 7.72 -36.69
C SER A 43 -41.17 6.87 -37.41
N ALA A 44 -40.44 7.45 -38.36
CA ALA A 44 -39.35 6.76 -39.06
C ALA A 44 -38.16 6.45 -38.12
N ALA A 45 -37.69 7.44 -37.36
CA ALA A 45 -36.56 7.30 -36.42
C ALA A 45 -36.87 6.40 -35.20
N LEU A 46 -38.15 6.14 -34.89
CA LEU A 46 -38.56 5.17 -33.87
C LEU A 46 -38.37 3.71 -34.30
N SER A 47 -38.10 3.45 -35.58
CA SER A 47 -37.91 2.11 -36.15
C SER A 47 -36.69 1.41 -35.53
N SER A 48 -36.91 0.31 -34.81
CA SER A 48 -35.86 -0.45 -34.11
C SER A 48 -34.70 -0.92 -35.01
N PRO A 49 -34.95 -1.46 -36.23
CA PRO A 49 -33.88 -1.89 -37.13
C PRO A 49 -32.87 -0.80 -37.52
N LEU A 50 -33.24 0.50 -37.51
CA LEU A 50 -32.31 1.59 -37.77
C LEU A 50 -31.20 1.68 -36.72
N TRP A 51 -31.51 1.36 -35.46
CA TRP A 51 -30.58 1.51 -34.34
C TRP A 51 -29.63 0.31 -34.19
N LYS A 52 -29.99 -0.85 -34.76
CA LYS A 52 -29.23 -2.09 -34.62
C LYS A 52 -27.78 -1.95 -35.14
N PRO A 53 -27.52 -1.46 -36.38
CA PRO A 53 -26.16 -1.34 -36.88
C PRO A 53 -25.31 -0.35 -36.06
N HIS A 54 -25.88 0.79 -35.67
CA HIS A 54 -25.20 1.75 -34.79
C HIS A 54 -24.87 1.16 -33.41
N TYR A 55 -25.76 0.34 -32.85
CA TYR A 55 -25.51 -0.36 -31.60
C TYR A 55 -24.36 -1.35 -31.72
N GLN A 56 -24.39 -2.20 -32.76
CA GLN A 56 -23.40 -3.27 -32.95
C GLN A 56 -21.99 -2.73 -33.26
N VAL A 57 -21.89 -1.63 -34.00
CA VAL A 57 -20.60 -1.00 -34.30
C VAL A 57 -20.05 -0.24 -33.09
N ARG A 58 -20.91 0.38 -32.28
CA ARG A 58 -20.46 1.15 -31.11
C ARG A 58 -20.06 0.25 -29.93
N TYR A 59 -20.83 -0.79 -29.66
CA TYR A 59 -20.68 -1.62 -28.47
C TYR A 59 -20.18 -3.02 -28.83
N THR A 60 -18.86 -3.18 -28.83
CA THR A 60 -18.20 -4.47 -29.09
C THR A 60 -17.89 -5.22 -27.80
N HIS A 61 -17.86 -4.52 -26.66
CA HIS A 61 -17.59 -5.10 -25.35
C HIS A 61 -18.82 -5.04 -24.45
N CYS A 62 -19.10 -6.13 -23.75
CA CYS A 62 -20.16 -6.18 -22.75
C CYS A 62 -19.95 -7.29 -21.72
N ASP A 63 -20.65 -7.17 -20.60
CA ASP A 63 -20.89 -8.30 -19.72
C ASP A 63 -22.09 -9.09 -20.27
N ASP A 64 -21.85 -10.30 -20.79
CA ASP A 64 -22.88 -11.11 -21.48
C ASP A 64 -24.13 -11.34 -20.62
N THR A 65 -23.97 -11.46 -19.30
CA THR A 65 -25.09 -11.69 -18.39
C THR A 65 -25.97 -10.44 -18.27
N LYS A 66 -25.35 -9.26 -18.17
CA LYS A 66 -26.05 -7.98 -18.12
C LYS A 66 -26.65 -7.61 -19.47
N GLU A 67 -25.93 -7.89 -20.55
CA GLU A 67 -26.38 -7.66 -21.94
C GLU A 67 -27.62 -8.49 -22.25
N THR A 68 -27.64 -9.78 -21.89
CA THR A 68 -28.80 -10.66 -22.08
C THR A 68 -30.03 -10.11 -21.35
N ARG A 69 -29.88 -9.74 -20.07
CA ARG A 69 -30.95 -9.11 -19.30
C ARG A 69 -31.44 -7.81 -19.94
N ARG A 70 -30.52 -6.95 -20.41
CA ARG A 70 -30.88 -5.69 -21.09
C ARG A 70 -31.64 -5.95 -22.39
N ARG A 71 -31.31 -7.00 -23.15
CA ARG A 71 -32.05 -7.40 -24.37
C ARG A 71 -33.46 -7.90 -24.04
N ASP A 72 -33.61 -8.66 -22.97
CA ASP A 72 -34.91 -9.14 -22.48
C ASP A 72 -35.80 -7.97 -22.04
N ASP A 73 -35.24 -7.05 -21.24
CA ASP A 73 -35.92 -5.83 -20.77
C ASP A 73 -36.33 -4.93 -21.96
N ALA A 74 -35.49 -4.86 -23.00
CA ALA A 74 -35.76 -4.08 -24.21
C ALA A 74 -36.75 -4.77 -25.17
N LYS A 75 -37.09 -6.06 -24.96
CA LYS A 75 -37.97 -6.86 -25.83
C LYS A 75 -37.56 -6.78 -27.31
N GLY A 76 -36.25 -6.83 -27.58
CA GLY A 76 -35.69 -6.71 -28.93
C GLY A 76 -35.72 -5.30 -29.55
N ASN A 77 -36.04 -4.26 -28.78
CA ASN A 77 -36.00 -2.88 -29.23
C ASN A 77 -34.58 -2.29 -29.11
N TRP A 78 -33.85 -2.25 -30.23
CA TRP A 78 -32.47 -1.77 -30.30
C TRP A 78 -32.32 -0.30 -29.92
N ARG A 79 -33.34 0.53 -30.14
CA ARG A 79 -33.33 1.94 -29.71
C ARG A 79 -33.29 2.05 -28.18
N LEU A 80 -34.13 1.28 -27.49
CA LEU A 80 -34.16 1.27 -26.03
C LEU A 80 -32.84 0.72 -25.46
N LEU A 81 -32.30 -0.33 -26.10
CA LEU A 81 -31.02 -0.91 -25.73
C LEU A 81 -29.86 0.10 -25.90
N TYR A 82 -29.83 0.83 -27.02
CA TYR A 82 -28.85 1.89 -27.29
C TYR A 82 -28.93 3.00 -26.25
N PHE A 83 -30.13 3.50 -25.94
CA PHE A 83 -30.29 4.53 -24.90
C PHE A 83 -29.91 4.03 -23.51
N ALA A 84 -30.19 2.77 -23.17
CA ALA A 84 -29.77 2.19 -21.91
C ALA A 84 -28.24 2.16 -21.79
N ARG A 85 -27.53 1.73 -22.84
CA ARG A 85 -26.05 1.78 -22.88
C ARG A 85 -25.51 3.19 -22.85
N ARG A 86 -26.11 4.12 -23.59
CA ARG A 86 -25.67 5.52 -23.60
C ARG A 86 -25.78 6.19 -22.24
N ARG A 87 -26.73 5.78 -21.38
CA ARG A 87 -26.79 6.26 -19.99
C ARG A 87 -25.64 5.73 -19.14
N LEU A 88 -25.21 4.49 -19.36
CA LEU A 88 -24.04 3.91 -18.69
C LEU A 88 -22.76 4.62 -19.15
N ASP A 89 -22.64 4.91 -20.45
CA ASP A 89 -21.53 5.69 -21.02
C ASP A 89 -21.41 7.05 -20.33
N LEU A 90 -22.51 7.82 -20.26
CA LEU A 90 -22.51 9.14 -19.62
C LEU A 90 -22.16 9.05 -18.13
N ARG A 91 -22.68 8.03 -17.43
CA ARG A 91 -22.34 7.77 -16.03
C ARG A 91 -20.86 7.44 -15.87
N ALA A 92 -20.28 6.63 -16.75
CA ALA A 92 -18.87 6.30 -16.74
C ALA A 92 -17.99 7.54 -16.93
N LEU A 93 -18.30 8.38 -17.93
CA LEU A 93 -17.55 9.61 -18.18
C LEU A 93 -17.61 10.57 -16.98
N GLN A 94 -18.79 10.73 -16.37
CA GLN A 94 -18.94 11.53 -15.13
C GLN A 94 -18.12 10.98 -13.96
N LEU A 95 -18.05 9.66 -13.80
CA LEU A 95 -17.23 9.02 -12.75
C LEU A 95 -15.74 9.10 -13.08
N ALA A 96 -15.35 9.03 -14.35
CA ALA A 96 -13.97 9.23 -14.78
C ALA A 96 -13.52 10.68 -14.52
N ASP A 97 -14.38 11.66 -14.82
CA ASP A 97 -14.18 13.06 -14.45
C ASP A 97 -14.10 13.24 -12.93
N THR A 98 -14.91 12.51 -12.17
CA THR A 98 -14.80 12.52 -10.69
C THR A 98 -13.43 12.00 -10.25
N ILE A 99 -12.92 10.92 -10.85
CA ILE A 99 -11.56 10.42 -10.56
C ILE A 99 -10.52 11.49 -10.92
N ARG A 100 -10.63 12.11 -12.10
CA ARG A 100 -9.70 13.13 -12.57
C ARG A 100 -9.69 14.36 -11.66
N LEU A 101 -10.87 14.89 -11.33
CA LEU A 101 -11.02 16.18 -10.63
C LEU A 101 -10.93 16.07 -9.09
N ASP A 102 -11.41 14.99 -8.48
CA ASP A 102 -11.39 14.82 -7.03
C ASP A 102 -10.10 14.15 -6.57
N SER A 103 -9.10 14.94 -6.17
CA SER A 103 -7.89 14.44 -5.54
C SER A 103 -8.11 13.92 -4.11
N THR A 104 -9.24 14.24 -3.46
CA THR A 104 -9.30 14.36 -2.00
C THR A 104 -9.85 13.16 -1.22
N CYS A 105 -10.26 12.03 -1.82
CA CYS A 105 -10.35 10.68 -1.19
C CYS A 105 -11.20 9.68 -2.00
N ASN A 106 -12.14 10.13 -2.85
CA ASN A 106 -13.20 9.23 -3.32
C ASN A 106 -12.80 8.36 -4.54
N ARG A 107 -11.64 8.61 -5.16
CA ARG A 107 -11.17 7.89 -6.36
C ARG A 107 -11.22 6.38 -6.21
N LEU A 108 -10.78 5.88 -5.06
CA LEU A 108 -10.69 4.44 -4.79
C LEU A 108 -12.07 3.78 -4.67
N GLU A 109 -13.08 4.50 -4.19
CA GLU A 109 -14.45 3.97 -4.12
C GLU A 109 -15.17 4.12 -5.47
N VAL A 110 -14.93 5.20 -6.20
CA VAL A 110 -15.40 5.37 -7.59
C VAL A 110 -14.84 4.28 -8.50
N ALA A 111 -13.57 3.92 -8.35
CA ALA A 111 -12.93 2.81 -9.05
C ALA A 111 -13.69 1.47 -8.85
N ARG A 112 -14.29 1.23 -7.68
CA ARG A 112 -15.09 0.02 -7.44
C ARG A 112 -16.41 0.04 -8.18
N VAL A 113 -16.99 1.22 -8.42
CA VAL A 113 -18.22 1.33 -9.22
C VAL A 113 -17.93 0.87 -10.65
N PHE A 114 -16.77 1.22 -11.20
CA PHE A 114 -16.33 0.72 -12.50
C PHE A 114 -16.21 -0.81 -12.53
N THR A 115 -15.65 -1.45 -11.51
CA THR A 115 -15.47 -2.91 -11.55
C THR A 115 -16.73 -3.70 -11.17
N LYS A 116 -17.52 -3.22 -10.20
CA LYS A 116 -18.71 -3.94 -9.71
C LYS A 116 -19.97 -3.67 -10.53
N GLU A 117 -20.24 -2.40 -10.83
CA GLU A 117 -21.51 -2.01 -11.43
C GLU A 117 -21.41 -1.92 -12.95
N LEU A 118 -20.39 -1.24 -13.47
CA LEU A 118 -20.28 -0.94 -14.90
C LEU A 118 -19.60 -2.06 -15.68
N SER A 119 -18.43 -2.53 -15.23
CA SER A 119 -17.61 -3.56 -15.87
C SER A 119 -17.38 -3.26 -17.36
N PHE A 120 -17.35 -4.28 -18.22
CA PHE A 120 -17.20 -4.15 -19.67
C PHE A 120 -18.31 -3.37 -20.36
N ASP A 121 -19.42 -3.02 -19.66
CA ASP A 121 -20.50 -2.28 -20.29
C ASP A 121 -20.14 -0.83 -20.64
N VAL A 122 -19.01 -0.32 -20.16
CA VAL A 122 -18.55 1.04 -20.45
C VAL A 122 -17.19 1.07 -21.14
N TRP A 123 -16.65 -0.11 -21.50
CA TRP A 123 -15.33 -0.28 -22.09
C TRP A 123 -15.19 0.52 -23.39
N ASP A 124 -16.14 0.39 -24.32
CA ASP A 124 -16.04 1.06 -25.63
C ASP A 124 -16.04 2.59 -25.52
N THR A 125 -16.81 3.15 -24.58
CA THR A 125 -16.82 4.59 -24.35
C THR A 125 -15.52 5.07 -23.73
N LEU A 126 -14.97 4.34 -22.76
CA LEU A 126 -13.66 4.65 -22.19
C LEU A 126 -12.55 4.47 -23.23
N ARG A 127 -12.70 3.54 -24.19
CA ARG A 127 -11.74 3.37 -25.28
C ARG A 127 -11.76 4.56 -26.23
N LEU A 128 -12.94 5.06 -26.60
CA LEU A 128 -13.07 6.30 -27.36
C LEU A 128 -12.47 7.49 -26.61
N GLU A 129 -12.73 7.58 -25.30
CA GLU A 129 -12.16 8.61 -24.43
C GLU A 129 -10.62 8.53 -24.38
N SER A 130 -10.05 7.32 -24.34
CA SER A 130 -8.59 7.10 -24.42
C SER A 130 -7.99 7.43 -25.78
N GLN A 131 -8.81 7.67 -26.80
CA GLN A 131 -8.38 7.99 -28.16
C GLN A 131 -8.64 9.45 -28.52
N ILE A 132 -9.08 10.28 -27.56
CA ILE A 132 -9.25 11.71 -27.79
C ILE A 132 -7.93 12.29 -28.30
N GLN A 133 -8.08 13.13 -29.32
CA GLN A 133 -7.00 13.80 -30.00
C GLN A 133 -6.18 14.63 -29.00
N GLN A 134 -4.87 14.44 -28.97
CA GLN A 134 -3.99 15.21 -28.09
C GLN A 134 -3.70 16.60 -28.69
N PRO A 135 -3.33 17.60 -27.87
CA PRO A 135 -2.75 18.85 -28.36
C PRO A 135 -1.55 18.60 -29.29
N LEU A 136 -1.33 19.48 -30.28
CA LEU A 136 -0.26 19.35 -31.27
C LEU A 136 1.12 19.18 -30.62
N CYS A 137 1.34 19.82 -29.47
CA CYS A 137 2.60 19.73 -28.74
C CYS A 137 2.96 18.32 -28.21
N PHE A 138 1.99 17.40 -28.18
CA PHE A 138 2.18 16.02 -27.72
C PHE A 138 2.07 14.97 -28.84
N ARG A 139 1.69 15.36 -30.07
CA ARG A 139 1.59 14.43 -31.21
C ARG A 139 2.96 14.21 -31.84
N ARG A 140 3.28 12.97 -32.24
CA ARG A 140 4.51 12.65 -33.00
C ARG A 140 4.43 13.03 -34.47
N ASP A 141 3.27 12.82 -35.09
CA ASP A 141 3.10 12.98 -36.53
C ASP A 141 2.60 14.39 -36.85
N GLU A 142 3.42 15.19 -37.53
CA GLU A 142 3.11 16.57 -37.97
C GLU A 142 2.34 16.62 -39.30
N THR A 143 1.84 15.48 -39.78
CA THR A 143 1.48 15.32 -41.20
C THR A 143 0.15 15.95 -41.62
N GLU A 144 -0.65 16.49 -40.70
CA GLU A 144 -1.93 17.11 -41.03
C GLU A 144 -2.10 18.46 -40.29
N GLU A 145 -2.31 19.53 -41.05
CA GLU A 145 -2.71 20.86 -40.56
C GLU A 145 -4.16 20.80 -40.03
N GLU A 146 -4.39 20.04 -38.97
CA GLU A 146 -5.68 20.00 -38.30
C GLU A 146 -5.83 21.24 -37.42
N ASP A 147 -6.99 21.90 -37.51
CA ASP A 147 -7.33 23.07 -36.72
C ASP A 147 -7.25 22.75 -35.22
N GLU A 148 -6.35 23.44 -34.50
CA GLU A 148 -6.16 23.28 -33.05
C GLU A 148 -7.43 23.65 -32.24
N SER A 149 -8.40 24.32 -32.87
CA SER A 149 -9.68 24.68 -32.26
C SER A 149 -10.55 23.51 -31.83
N ASP A 150 -10.31 22.32 -32.40
CA ASP A 150 -11.13 21.13 -32.16
C ASP A 150 -10.61 20.25 -31.01
N VAL A 151 -9.46 20.59 -30.42
CA VAL A 151 -8.89 19.81 -29.31
C VAL A 151 -9.71 20.00 -28.04
N GLU A 152 -10.27 18.91 -27.51
CA GLU A 152 -11.03 18.94 -26.27
C GLU A 152 -10.16 19.42 -25.08
N PRO A 153 -10.71 20.23 -24.17
CA PRO A 153 -9.98 20.67 -22.99
C PRO A 153 -9.59 19.48 -22.12
N GLU A 154 -8.37 19.52 -21.60
CA GLU A 154 -7.77 18.44 -20.80
C GLU A 154 -7.78 17.06 -21.49
N ALA A 155 -7.67 17.02 -22.82
CA ALA A 155 -7.60 15.78 -23.58
C ALA A 155 -6.56 14.78 -23.04
N VAL A 156 -5.37 15.27 -22.64
CA VAL A 156 -4.28 14.40 -22.16
C VAL A 156 -4.61 13.72 -20.82
N PRO A 157 -5.02 14.44 -19.75
CA PRO A 157 -5.46 13.79 -18.51
C PRO A 157 -6.68 12.90 -18.68
N ARG A 158 -7.64 13.28 -19.54
CA ARG A 158 -8.83 12.46 -19.82
C ARG A 158 -8.43 11.12 -20.44
N ARG A 159 -7.54 11.16 -21.43
CA ARG A 159 -6.95 9.95 -22.04
C ARG A 159 -6.23 9.08 -21.01
N PHE A 160 -5.35 9.67 -20.20
CA PHE A 160 -4.62 8.94 -19.16
C PHE A 160 -5.56 8.20 -18.19
N TRP A 161 -6.57 8.91 -17.65
CA TRP A 161 -7.48 8.31 -16.69
C TRP A 161 -8.40 7.28 -17.33
N ALA A 162 -8.85 7.49 -18.57
CA ALA A 162 -9.61 6.50 -19.31
C ALA A 162 -8.81 5.21 -19.54
N GLU A 163 -7.54 5.30 -19.96
CA GLU A 163 -6.64 4.14 -20.11
C GLU A 163 -6.42 3.43 -18.76
N THR A 164 -6.22 4.18 -17.69
CA THR A 164 -6.05 3.63 -16.33
C THR A 164 -7.30 2.87 -15.88
N ILE A 165 -8.50 3.39 -16.16
CA ILE A 165 -9.78 2.74 -15.81
C ILE A 165 -10.05 1.52 -16.70
N LEU A 166 -9.70 1.54 -17.99
CA LEU A 166 -9.74 0.34 -18.84
C LEU A 166 -8.86 -0.77 -18.25
N GLY A 167 -7.64 -0.41 -17.85
CA GLY A 167 -6.73 -1.29 -17.12
C GLY A 167 -7.34 -1.89 -15.86
N LEU A 168 -7.95 -1.04 -15.04
CA LEU A 168 -8.63 -1.43 -13.81
C LEU A 168 -9.72 -2.49 -14.06
N ILE A 169 -10.57 -2.26 -15.06
CA ILE A 169 -11.66 -3.19 -15.44
C ILE A 169 -11.07 -4.52 -15.93
N ALA A 170 -10.07 -4.47 -16.82
CA ALA A 170 -9.43 -5.67 -17.36
C ALA A 170 -8.76 -6.51 -16.27
N ARG A 171 -7.99 -5.88 -15.37
CA ARG A 171 -7.27 -6.58 -14.29
C ARG A 171 -8.22 -7.15 -13.24
N HIS A 172 -9.29 -6.43 -12.89
CA HIS A 172 -10.31 -6.95 -11.97
C HIS A 172 -10.94 -8.23 -12.50
N GLU A 173 -11.35 -8.22 -13.78
CA GLU A 173 -11.93 -9.41 -14.41
C GLU A 173 -10.91 -10.55 -14.53
N ALA A 174 -9.66 -10.25 -14.91
CA ALA A 174 -8.60 -11.25 -15.01
C ALA A 174 -8.37 -11.97 -13.68
N VAL A 175 -8.24 -11.21 -12.59
CA VAL A 175 -8.13 -11.75 -11.23
C VAL A 175 -9.32 -12.62 -10.86
N LYS A 176 -10.54 -12.17 -11.17
CA LYS A 176 -11.76 -12.92 -10.89
C LYS A 176 -11.76 -14.26 -11.65
N ARG A 177 -11.36 -14.26 -12.92
CA ARG A 177 -11.20 -15.48 -13.73
C ARG A 177 -10.15 -16.42 -13.14
N TRP A 178 -8.98 -15.91 -12.74
CA TRP A 178 -7.92 -16.72 -12.14
C TRP A 178 -8.34 -17.30 -10.79
N GLY A 179 -9.01 -16.52 -9.95
CA GLY A 179 -9.49 -17.02 -8.66
C GLY A 179 -10.58 -18.08 -8.82
N ASN A 180 -11.46 -17.94 -9.82
CA ASN A 180 -12.43 -18.99 -10.17
C ASN A 180 -11.73 -20.27 -10.64
N LEU A 181 -10.69 -20.13 -11.49
CA LEU A 181 -9.86 -21.25 -11.93
C LEU A 181 -9.22 -21.98 -10.73
N LEU A 182 -8.75 -21.23 -9.73
CA LEU A 182 -8.06 -21.79 -8.56
C LEU A 182 -8.99 -22.37 -7.50
N THR A 183 -10.22 -21.86 -7.37
CA THR A 183 -11.16 -22.33 -6.34
C THR A 183 -11.93 -23.58 -6.75
N MET A 184 -11.91 -23.96 -8.03
CA MET A 184 -12.64 -25.14 -8.53
C MET A 184 -14.13 -25.13 -8.15
N ASN A 185 -14.72 -23.94 -7.93
CA ASN A 185 -16.14 -23.84 -7.66
C ASN A 185 -16.90 -24.35 -8.90
N GLY A 186 -18.00 -25.09 -8.71
CA GLY A 186 -18.65 -25.89 -9.77
C GLY A 186 -19.04 -25.16 -11.07
N ASP A 187 -19.12 -23.82 -11.05
CA ASP A 187 -19.32 -22.99 -12.24
C ASP A 187 -18.05 -22.85 -13.12
N ALA A 188 -16.91 -23.41 -12.69
CA ALA A 188 -15.63 -23.39 -13.40
C ALA A 188 -15.63 -24.13 -14.74
N GLN A 189 -16.72 -24.82 -15.11
CA GLN A 189 -16.82 -25.53 -16.39
C GLN A 189 -16.74 -24.61 -17.61
N SER A 190 -16.93 -23.28 -17.45
CA SER A 190 -16.86 -22.35 -18.58
C SER A 190 -15.47 -21.77 -18.85
N LEU A 191 -14.52 -21.84 -17.91
CA LEU A 191 -13.24 -21.15 -18.10
C LEU A 191 -12.27 -22.00 -18.93
N THR A 192 -11.87 -21.48 -20.09
CA THR A 192 -10.96 -22.17 -20.99
C THR A 192 -9.49 -21.81 -20.74
N PHE A 193 -8.57 -22.62 -21.28
CA PHE A 193 -7.15 -22.25 -21.38
C PHE A 193 -6.98 -20.89 -22.04
N GLU A 194 -7.75 -20.68 -23.11
CA GLU A 194 -7.68 -19.47 -23.91
C GLU A 194 -8.08 -18.25 -23.08
N ASP A 195 -9.19 -18.33 -22.34
CA ASP A 195 -9.64 -17.23 -21.47
C ASP A 195 -8.60 -16.88 -20.41
N SER A 196 -7.97 -17.90 -19.83
CA SER A 196 -6.97 -17.75 -18.78
C SER A 196 -5.72 -17.06 -19.32
N MET A 197 -5.20 -17.51 -20.47
CA MET A 197 -4.04 -16.89 -21.11
C MET A 197 -4.37 -15.50 -21.67
N ALA A 198 -5.51 -15.32 -22.34
CA ALA A 198 -5.96 -14.04 -22.89
C ALA A 198 -6.00 -12.96 -21.79
N SER A 199 -6.50 -13.33 -20.60
CA SER A 199 -6.57 -12.40 -19.45
C SER A 199 -5.22 -11.96 -18.89
N LEU A 200 -4.11 -12.64 -19.23
CA LEU A 200 -2.76 -12.13 -18.92
C LEU A 200 -2.49 -10.80 -19.63
N SER A 201 -3.14 -10.50 -20.75
CA SER A 201 -2.96 -9.22 -21.45
C SER A 201 -3.50 -8.01 -20.67
N SER A 202 -4.30 -8.24 -19.62
CA SER A 202 -4.84 -7.18 -18.76
C SER A 202 -3.79 -6.31 -18.07
N VAL A 203 -2.53 -6.78 -17.96
CA VAL A 203 -1.39 -5.99 -17.46
C VAL A 203 -1.23 -4.69 -18.26
N PHE A 204 -1.45 -4.80 -19.57
CA PHE A 204 -1.22 -3.75 -20.55
C PHE A 204 -2.50 -3.01 -20.89
N ASN A 205 -3.48 -3.06 -19.98
CA ASN A 205 -4.82 -2.49 -20.18
C ASN A 205 -5.57 -3.08 -21.39
N VAL A 206 -5.18 -4.27 -21.86
CA VAL A 206 -5.84 -5.00 -22.95
C VAL A 206 -6.79 -6.04 -22.36
N SER A 207 -8.06 -6.00 -22.74
CA SER A 207 -9.04 -6.98 -22.23
C SER A 207 -8.84 -8.35 -22.84
N ALA A 208 -9.29 -9.39 -22.13
CA ALA A 208 -9.36 -10.73 -22.70
C ALA A 208 -10.30 -10.78 -23.94
N GLN A 209 -11.38 -9.99 -23.95
CA GLN A 209 -12.30 -9.90 -25.09
C GLN A 209 -11.60 -9.32 -26.33
N GLU A 210 -10.74 -8.32 -26.16
CA GLU A 210 -9.95 -7.73 -27.25
C GLU A 210 -8.96 -8.75 -27.83
N VAL A 211 -8.30 -9.53 -26.98
CA VAL A 211 -7.47 -10.66 -27.43
C VAL A 211 -8.30 -11.70 -28.19
N THR A 212 -9.49 -12.05 -27.72
CA THR A 212 -10.40 -12.97 -28.42
C THR A 212 -10.78 -12.44 -29.80
N MET A 213 -11.12 -11.16 -29.92
CA MET A 213 -11.41 -10.53 -31.21
C MET A 213 -10.19 -10.56 -32.16
N GLN A 214 -8.98 -10.32 -31.65
CA GLN A 214 -7.75 -10.45 -32.42
C GLN A 214 -7.48 -11.88 -32.87
N LEU A 215 -7.83 -12.88 -32.05
CA LEU A 215 -7.75 -14.29 -32.41
C LEU A 215 -8.81 -14.69 -33.44
N ASP A 216 -9.99 -14.09 -33.40
CA ASP A 216 -11.04 -14.32 -34.40
C ASP A 216 -10.62 -13.79 -35.77
N ASP A 217 -10.04 -12.59 -35.83
CA ASP A 217 -9.45 -12.04 -37.06
C ASP A 217 -8.29 -12.92 -37.58
N LEU A 218 -7.41 -13.35 -36.68
CA LEU A 218 -6.34 -14.28 -37.03
C LEU A 218 -6.87 -15.62 -37.56
N TYR A 219 -7.95 -16.12 -36.99
CA TYR A 219 -8.60 -17.36 -37.44
C TYR A 219 -9.14 -17.22 -38.86
N GLU A 220 -9.81 -16.12 -39.20
CA GLU A 220 -10.28 -15.87 -40.57
C GLU A 220 -9.12 -15.83 -41.58
N GLN A 221 -8.00 -15.22 -41.21
CA GLN A 221 -6.77 -15.22 -42.02
C GLN A 221 -6.21 -16.64 -42.19
N CYS A 222 -6.16 -17.45 -41.13
CA CYS A 222 -5.75 -18.85 -41.19
C CYS A 222 -6.68 -19.66 -42.11
N VAL A 223 -8.00 -19.50 -41.97
CA VAL A 223 -9.01 -20.20 -42.78
C VAL A 223 -8.87 -19.82 -44.26
N ALA A 224 -8.61 -18.55 -44.58
CA ALA A 224 -8.36 -18.11 -45.95
C ALA A 224 -7.15 -18.82 -46.58
N ILE A 225 -6.06 -18.99 -45.82
CA ILE A 225 -4.86 -19.74 -46.27
C ILE A 225 -5.18 -21.23 -46.46
N LEU A 226 -5.86 -21.85 -45.50
CA LEU A 226 -6.21 -23.28 -45.58
C LEU A 226 -7.17 -23.57 -46.75
N LYS A 227 -8.13 -22.67 -47.01
CA LYS A 227 -9.02 -22.75 -48.18
C LYS A 227 -8.24 -22.62 -49.49
N LYS A 228 -7.31 -21.67 -49.56
CA LYS A 228 -6.42 -21.49 -50.73
C LYS A 228 -5.56 -22.72 -50.99
N ASP A 229 -5.11 -23.39 -49.93
CA ASP A 229 -4.31 -24.62 -50.04
C ASP A 229 -5.18 -25.88 -50.28
N GLY A 230 -6.51 -25.78 -50.26
CA GLY A 230 -7.43 -26.92 -50.44
C GLY A 230 -7.46 -27.89 -49.25
N THR A 231 -7.10 -27.41 -48.05
CA THR A 231 -6.93 -28.22 -46.84
C THR A 231 -7.92 -27.88 -45.72
N TYR A 232 -8.75 -26.85 -45.91
CA TYR A 232 -9.78 -26.47 -44.95
C TYR A 232 -10.89 -27.51 -44.91
N VAL A 233 -11.15 -28.04 -43.71
CA VAL A 233 -12.30 -28.89 -43.41
C VAL A 233 -13.31 -28.03 -42.65
N GLY A 234 -14.55 -27.98 -43.12
CA GLY A 234 -15.61 -27.21 -42.46
C GLY A 234 -15.87 -27.72 -41.04
N PRO A 235 -16.44 -26.91 -40.13
CA PRO A 235 -16.71 -27.31 -38.75
C PRO A 235 -17.65 -28.52 -38.64
N ASP A 236 -18.48 -28.76 -39.65
CA ASP A 236 -19.43 -29.89 -39.69
C ASP A 236 -18.82 -31.18 -40.29
N GLU A 237 -17.65 -31.09 -40.92
CA GLU A 237 -16.98 -32.24 -41.54
C GLU A 237 -15.97 -32.84 -40.57
N SER A 238 -16.14 -34.11 -40.21
CA SER A 238 -15.11 -34.80 -39.42
C SER A 238 -13.83 -34.87 -40.25
N PRO A 239 -12.70 -34.29 -39.78
CA PRO A 239 -11.46 -34.36 -40.54
C PRO A 239 -11.02 -35.83 -40.60
N SER A 240 -11.17 -36.43 -41.78
CA SER A 240 -10.74 -37.81 -42.05
C SER A 240 -9.24 -38.02 -41.79
N ASN A 241 -8.47 -36.92 -41.69
CA ASN A 241 -7.08 -36.93 -41.28
C ASN A 241 -6.73 -35.74 -40.36
N LEU A 242 -7.03 -35.87 -39.06
CA LEU A 242 -6.69 -34.87 -38.03
C LEU A 242 -5.19 -34.48 -38.02
N ARG A 243 -4.30 -35.43 -38.29
CA ARG A 243 -2.85 -35.19 -38.36
C ARG A 243 -2.49 -34.22 -39.50
N PHE A 244 -3.06 -34.45 -40.68
CA PHE A 244 -2.87 -33.57 -41.83
C PHE A 244 -3.41 -32.17 -41.55
N LEU A 245 -4.57 -32.06 -40.90
CA LEU A 245 -5.13 -30.78 -40.49
C LEU A 245 -4.22 -30.01 -39.52
N CYS A 246 -3.70 -30.66 -38.48
CA CYS A 246 -2.75 -30.04 -37.55
C CYS A 246 -1.48 -29.55 -38.26
N TYR A 247 -0.93 -30.34 -39.18
CA TYR A 247 0.24 -29.96 -39.98
C TYR A 247 -0.02 -28.73 -40.85
N ASN A 248 -1.17 -28.70 -41.54
CA ASN A 248 -1.55 -27.57 -42.38
C ASN A 248 -1.83 -26.31 -41.56
N LEU A 249 -2.41 -26.45 -40.37
CA LEU A 249 -2.61 -25.34 -39.45
C LEU A 249 -1.29 -24.73 -38.99
N VAL A 250 -0.31 -25.55 -38.59
CA VAL A 250 1.06 -25.06 -38.25
C VAL A 250 1.70 -24.38 -39.45
N THR A 251 1.54 -24.94 -40.65
CA THR A 251 2.06 -24.36 -41.89
C THR A 251 1.40 -23.02 -42.21
N ALA A 252 0.08 -22.89 -42.01
CA ALA A 252 -0.67 -21.66 -42.19
C ALA A 252 -0.22 -20.58 -41.20
N LEU A 253 -0.02 -20.93 -39.92
CA LEU A 253 0.53 -20.00 -38.92
C LEU A 253 1.94 -19.52 -39.31
N ARG A 254 2.82 -20.41 -39.78
CA ARG A 254 4.14 -20.01 -40.30
C ARG A 254 4.05 -19.09 -41.51
N LYS A 255 3.11 -19.33 -42.43
CA LYS A 255 2.82 -18.43 -43.57
C LYS A 255 2.33 -17.05 -43.13
N LEU A 256 1.68 -16.94 -41.97
CA LEU A 256 1.30 -15.67 -41.33
C LEU A 256 2.44 -15.02 -40.54
N GLY A 257 3.65 -15.58 -40.60
CA GLY A 257 4.84 -15.05 -39.95
C GLY A 257 5.08 -15.56 -38.54
N PHE A 258 4.26 -16.48 -38.01
CA PHE A 258 4.49 -17.03 -36.67
C PHE A 258 5.74 -17.89 -36.63
N LYS A 259 6.71 -17.48 -35.81
CA LYS A 259 7.98 -18.18 -35.59
C LYS A 259 8.39 -18.17 -34.12
N GLU A 260 9.22 -19.15 -33.76
CA GLU A 260 9.84 -19.20 -32.43
C GLU A 260 10.86 -18.07 -32.28
N PHE A 261 10.95 -17.55 -31.07
CA PHE A 261 11.88 -16.48 -30.73
C PHE A 261 13.35 -16.95 -30.87
N GLN A 262 14.25 -16.08 -31.37
CA GLN A 262 15.69 -16.38 -31.50
C GLN A 262 16.43 -16.12 -30.18
N ASP A 263 17.46 -16.89 -29.83
CA ASP A 263 18.09 -16.81 -28.50
C ASP A 263 18.64 -15.42 -28.07
N ASP A 264 18.83 -14.49 -29.02
CA ASP A 264 19.40 -13.15 -28.80
C ASP A 264 18.41 -12.09 -28.27
N ALA A 265 17.23 -12.49 -27.78
CA ALA A 265 16.21 -11.59 -27.24
C ALA A 265 16.71 -10.70 -26.10
N SER A 266 16.27 -9.43 -26.09
CA SER A 266 16.26 -8.71 -24.81
C SER A 266 15.35 -9.44 -23.79
N PRO A 267 15.69 -9.45 -22.49
CA PRO A 267 14.83 -10.03 -21.45
C PRO A 267 13.40 -9.47 -21.46
N LEU A 268 13.23 -8.19 -21.78
CA LEU A 268 11.93 -7.54 -21.91
C LEU A 268 11.09 -8.12 -23.05
N GLU A 269 11.71 -8.41 -24.19
CA GLU A 269 11.02 -9.05 -25.31
C GLU A 269 10.59 -10.47 -24.96
N ARG A 270 11.42 -11.21 -24.20
CA ARG A 270 11.03 -12.54 -23.69
C ARG A 270 9.80 -12.46 -22.79
N VAL A 271 9.74 -11.49 -21.88
CA VAL A 271 8.58 -11.26 -21.01
C VAL A 271 7.36 -10.85 -21.83
N SER A 272 7.54 -9.95 -22.81
CA SER A 272 6.46 -9.47 -23.68
C SER A 272 5.82 -10.61 -24.49
N CYS A 273 6.63 -11.59 -24.90
CA CYS A 273 6.21 -12.80 -25.60
C CYS A 273 5.42 -13.80 -24.73
N CYS A 274 5.15 -13.50 -23.46
CA CYS A 274 4.20 -14.25 -22.63
C CYS A 274 2.77 -13.72 -22.74
N PHE A 275 2.57 -12.52 -23.32
CA PHE A 275 1.26 -11.89 -23.40
C PHE A 275 0.62 -12.05 -24.79
N PRO A 276 -0.60 -12.62 -24.87
CA PRO A 276 -1.28 -12.89 -26.13
C PRO A 276 -1.36 -11.72 -27.13
N HIS A 277 -1.72 -10.52 -26.69
CA HIS A 277 -1.82 -9.36 -27.59
C HIS A 277 -0.48 -9.02 -28.29
N TYR A 278 0.64 -9.10 -27.57
CA TYR A 278 1.97 -8.92 -28.16
C TYR A 278 2.34 -10.05 -29.12
N ILE A 279 2.05 -11.30 -28.76
CA ILE A 279 2.29 -12.46 -29.62
C ILE A 279 1.55 -12.31 -30.96
N ILE A 280 0.28 -11.89 -30.91
CA ILE A 280 -0.54 -11.72 -32.11
C ILE A 280 0.03 -10.58 -32.98
N GLN A 281 0.46 -9.47 -32.39
CA GLN A 281 0.99 -8.32 -33.14
C GLN A 281 2.38 -8.57 -33.73
N ARG A 282 3.33 -9.10 -32.94
CA ARG A 282 4.72 -9.28 -33.40
C ARG A 282 4.91 -10.55 -34.23
N ARG A 283 4.03 -11.54 -34.10
CA ARG A 283 4.16 -12.89 -34.70
C ARG A 283 5.42 -13.65 -34.25
N GLU A 284 6.13 -13.16 -33.24
CA GLU A 284 7.25 -13.85 -32.60
C GLU A 284 6.82 -14.25 -31.20
N ALA A 285 7.05 -15.51 -30.81
CA ALA A 285 6.54 -16.02 -29.56
C ALA A 285 7.42 -17.10 -28.95
N SER A 286 7.30 -17.23 -27.62
CA SER A 286 7.80 -18.39 -26.90
C SER A 286 7.07 -19.67 -27.35
N PRO A 287 7.61 -20.87 -27.10
CA PRO A 287 6.90 -22.13 -27.34
C PRO A 287 5.50 -22.17 -26.71
N LEU A 288 5.36 -21.57 -25.52
CA LEU A 288 4.08 -21.42 -24.83
C LEU A 288 3.12 -20.52 -25.60
N GLY A 289 3.60 -19.37 -26.08
CA GLY A 289 2.80 -18.44 -26.89
C GLY A 289 2.34 -19.07 -28.21
N LEU A 290 3.22 -19.80 -28.89
CA LEU A 290 2.86 -20.53 -30.12
C LEU A 290 1.83 -21.63 -29.85
N ALA A 291 1.97 -22.36 -28.74
CA ALA A 291 0.98 -23.36 -28.34
C ALA A 291 -0.37 -22.73 -28.02
N PHE A 292 -0.39 -21.57 -27.37
CA PHE A 292 -1.61 -20.80 -27.14
C PHE A 292 -2.30 -20.42 -28.45
N ILE A 293 -1.59 -19.84 -29.42
CA ILE A 293 -2.17 -19.48 -30.72
C ILE A 293 -2.69 -20.72 -31.45
N PHE A 294 -1.90 -21.81 -31.48
CA PHE A 294 -2.33 -23.06 -32.11
C PHE A 294 -3.61 -23.61 -31.48
N VAL A 295 -3.66 -23.70 -30.14
CA VAL A 295 -4.84 -24.20 -29.41
C VAL A 295 -6.06 -23.32 -29.68
N ALA A 296 -5.90 -21.99 -29.69
CA ALA A 296 -6.97 -21.04 -29.99
C ALA A 296 -7.53 -21.23 -31.41
N MET A 297 -6.66 -21.42 -32.41
CA MET A 297 -7.10 -21.67 -33.80
C MET A 297 -7.78 -23.03 -33.93
N ALA A 298 -7.19 -24.10 -33.37
CA ALA A 298 -7.73 -25.44 -33.44
C ALA A 298 -9.14 -25.52 -32.82
N ARG A 299 -9.37 -24.82 -31.70
CA ARG A 299 -10.68 -24.77 -31.04
C ARG A 299 -11.74 -24.04 -31.88
N ARG A 300 -11.37 -22.95 -32.56
CA ARG A 300 -12.27 -22.26 -33.50
C ARG A 300 -12.60 -23.09 -34.74
N MET A 301 -11.74 -24.05 -35.11
CA MET A 301 -12.05 -25.06 -36.13
C MET A 301 -12.96 -26.19 -35.62
N GLY A 302 -13.42 -26.14 -34.37
CA GLY A 302 -14.23 -27.19 -33.74
C GLY A 302 -13.43 -28.35 -33.14
N LEU A 303 -12.09 -28.25 -33.07
CA LEU A 303 -11.25 -29.31 -32.48
C LEU A 303 -11.14 -29.15 -30.95
N LYS A 304 -11.04 -30.27 -30.24
CA LYS A 304 -10.71 -30.27 -28.80
C LYS A 304 -9.19 -30.21 -28.66
N ALA A 305 -8.62 -29.02 -28.46
CA ALA A 305 -7.18 -28.84 -28.27
C ALA A 305 -6.82 -28.42 -26.84
N LEU A 306 -5.79 -29.05 -26.28
CA LEU A 306 -5.29 -28.82 -24.91
C LEU A 306 -3.75 -28.79 -24.90
N PRO A 307 -3.12 -27.80 -24.24
CA PRO A 307 -1.69 -27.83 -23.98
C PRO A 307 -1.37 -28.80 -22.83
N LEU A 308 -0.25 -29.51 -22.95
CA LEU A 308 0.27 -30.46 -21.96
C LEU A 308 1.74 -30.14 -21.66
N ALA A 309 2.03 -29.61 -20.47
CA ALA A 309 3.39 -29.56 -19.94
C ALA A 309 3.71 -30.90 -19.26
N LEU A 310 4.65 -31.65 -19.81
CA LEU A 310 5.20 -32.83 -19.15
C LEU A 310 6.49 -32.42 -18.41
N PRO A 311 6.55 -32.52 -17.08
CA PRO A 311 7.79 -32.32 -16.34
C PRO A 311 8.76 -33.44 -16.72
N LEU A 312 9.77 -33.13 -17.53
CA LEU A 312 10.84 -34.08 -17.83
C LEU A 312 11.81 -34.07 -16.64
N ALA A 313 11.85 -35.19 -15.91
CA ALA A 313 12.85 -35.45 -14.89
C ALA A 313 14.24 -35.62 -15.53
N GLY A 314 14.88 -34.50 -15.89
CA GLY A 314 16.26 -34.46 -16.36
C GLY A 314 17.19 -33.99 -15.24
N ASN A 315 18.12 -34.85 -14.81
CA ASN A 315 19.07 -34.60 -13.71
C ASN A 315 20.11 -33.48 -13.96
N ASN A 316 20.06 -32.77 -15.09
CA ASN A 316 21.14 -31.87 -15.52
C ASN A 316 20.62 -30.42 -15.66
N GLY A 317 20.41 -29.72 -14.54
CA GLY A 317 20.55 -28.26 -14.35
C GLY A 317 19.72 -27.25 -15.17
N ALA A 318 19.27 -27.58 -16.38
CA ALA A 318 18.45 -26.74 -17.24
C ALA A 318 17.35 -27.64 -17.84
N ALA A 319 16.26 -27.81 -17.09
CA ALA A 319 15.12 -28.58 -17.56
C ALA A 319 14.46 -27.85 -18.74
N SER A 320 14.88 -28.17 -19.96
CA SER A 320 14.18 -27.73 -21.17
C SER A 320 12.81 -28.43 -21.19
N GLN A 321 11.79 -27.73 -20.67
CA GLN A 321 10.43 -28.23 -20.63
C GLN A 321 9.91 -28.35 -22.06
N ARG A 322 9.57 -29.59 -22.47
CA ARG A 322 8.91 -29.82 -23.76
C ARG A 322 7.41 -29.62 -23.59
N LEU A 323 6.88 -28.68 -24.36
CA LEU A 323 5.44 -28.43 -24.44
C LEU A 323 4.82 -29.32 -25.52
N TYR A 324 3.84 -30.13 -25.12
CA TYR A 324 3.05 -30.96 -26.01
C TYR A 324 1.66 -30.36 -26.20
N ILE A 325 1.03 -30.63 -27.35
CA ILE A 325 -0.35 -30.25 -27.62
C ILE A 325 -1.12 -31.52 -27.94
N HIS A 326 -2.19 -31.76 -27.19
CA HIS A 326 -3.16 -32.81 -27.45
C HIS A 326 -4.33 -32.22 -28.24
N VAL A 327 -4.65 -32.84 -29.37
CA VAL A 327 -5.76 -32.44 -30.23
C VAL A 327 -6.63 -33.65 -30.48
N ALA A 328 -7.93 -33.52 -30.24
CA ALA A 328 -8.92 -34.56 -30.47
C ALA A 328 -10.09 -34.02 -31.31
N CYS A 329 -10.71 -34.90 -32.09
CA CYS A 329 -11.97 -34.61 -32.75
C CYS A 329 -13.10 -34.55 -31.69
N PRO A 330 -14.18 -33.80 -31.92
CA PRO A 330 -15.39 -33.90 -31.10
C PRO A 330 -15.92 -35.33 -31.00
N ASP A 331 -15.81 -36.10 -32.09
CA ASP A 331 -16.17 -37.51 -32.18
C ASP A 331 -15.25 -38.37 -31.30
N PRO A 332 -15.78 -39.01 -30.23
CA PRO A 332 -14.99 -39.84 -29.32
C PRO A 332 -14.39 -41.09 -30.00
N ALA A 333 -14.89 -41.51 -31.17
CA ALA A 333 -14.33 -42.65 -31.90
C ALA A 333 -13.08 -42.28 -32.73
N ALA A 334 -12.87 -40.99 -33.00
CA ALA A 334 -11.75 -40.53 -33.82
C ALA A 334 -10.43 -40.49 -33.00
N PRO A 335 -9.29 -40.83 -33.61
CA PRO A 335 -8.01 -40.83 -32.93
C PRO A 335 -7.58 -39.41 -32.53
N SER A 336 -7.03 -39.25 -31.33
CA SER A 336 -6.39 -38.01 -30.89
C SER A 336 -4.92 -37.95 -31.29
N VAL A 337 -4.40 -36.75 -31.53
CA VAL A 337 -3.02 -36.47 -31.91
C VAL A 337 -2.29 -35.76 -30.77
N LEU A 338 -1.10 -36.25 -30.42
CA LEU A 338 -0.18 -35.59 -29.48
C LEU A 338 1.10 -35.22 -30.23
N PHE A 339 1.49 -33.94 -30.23
CA PHE A 339 2.70 -33.49 -30.93
C PHE A 339 3.35 -32.27 -30.26
N THR A 340 4.57 -31.93 -30.66
CA THR A 340 5.28 -30.71 -30.25
C THR A 340 5.42 -29.76 -31.44
N LEU A 341 5.37 -28.44 -31.21
CA LEU A 341 5.46 -27.45 -32.29
C LEU A 341 6.86 -27.34 -32.93
N ASN A 342 7.90 -27.70 -32.18
CA ASN A 342 9.31 -27.56 -32.60
C ASN A 342 9.89 -28.80 -33.29
N ALA A 343 9.24 -29.97 -33.20
CA ALA A 343 9.73 -31.19 -33.84
C ALA A 343 8.92 -31.52 -35.10
N GLN A 344 9.57 -32.14 -36.10
CA GLN A 344 8.85 -32.86 -37.15
C GLN A 344 7.88 -33.87 -36.49
N LEU A 345 6.66 -33.98 -37.04
CA LEU A 345 5.51 -34.76 -36.55
C LEU A 345 5.76 -36.30 -36.52
N ASP A 346 6.92 -36.78 -36.09
CA ASP A 346 7.41 -38.13 -36.38
C ASP A 346 7.38 -39.14 -35.21
N ARG A 347 7.00 -38.75 -33.98
CA ARG A 347 6.83 -39.71 -32.88
C ARG A 347 5.53 -39.49 -32.11
N TYR A 348 4.62 -40.47 -32.21
CA TYR A 348 3.33 -40.49 -31.54
C TYR A 348 3.32 -41.47 -30.38
N THR A 349 2.67 -41.09 -29.29
CA THR A 349 2.15 -42.02 -28.29
C THR A 349 0.65 -41.77 -28.16
N LEU A 350 -0.17 -42.80 -28.42
CA LEU A 350 -1.59 -42.77 -28.11
C LEU A 350 -1.72 -42.79 -26.58
N VAL A 351 -2.27 -41.73 -25.98
CA VAL A 351 -2.57 -41.70 -24.55
C VAL A 351 -4.05 -41.42 -24.37
N ASN A 352 -4.77 -42.37 -23.77
CA ASN A 352 -6.13 -42.17 -23.29
C ASN A 352 -6.05 -41.42 -21.95
N ALA A 353 -5.96 -40.10 -21.98
CA ALA A 353 -6.01 -39.27 -20.78
C ALA A 353 -7.46 -38.87 -20.49
N GLU A 354 -8.00 -39.25 -19.32
CA GLU A 354 -9.32 -38.83 -18.87
C GLU A 354 -9.38 -37.32 -18.54
N TRP A 355 -10.56 -36.73 -18.74
CA TRP A 355 -10.82 -35.29 -18.68
C TRP A 355 -10.52 -34.61 -17.34
N MET A 356 -10.45 -35.35 -16.22
CA MET A 356 -10.10 -34.78 -14.91
C MET A 356 -8.66 -34.22 -14.87
N CYS A 357 -7.79 -34.65 -15.78
CA CYS A 357 -6.47 -34.07 -15.95
C CYS A 357 -6.51 -32.62 -16.49
N THR A 358 -7.54 -32.23 -17.25
CA THR A 358 -7.53 -30.95 -17.99
C THR A 358 -7.32 -29.74 -17.08
N ILE A 359 -8.03 -29.67 -15.95
CA ILE A 359 -7.92 -28.54 -15.04
C ILE A 359 -6.55 -28.46 -14.35
N PHE A 360 -5.99 -29.60 -13.96
CA PHE A 360 -4.64 -29.63 -13.39
C PHE A 360 -3.59 -29.15 -14.40
N HIS A 361 -3.73 -29.52 -15.68
CA HIS A 361 -2.85 -29.05 -16.75
C HIS A 361 -3.06 -27.57 -17.04
N LEU A 362 -4.31 -27.07 -17.03
CA LEU A 362 -4.58 -25.63 -17.13
C LEU A 362 -3.88 -24.85 -16.02
N LEU A 363 -4.02 -25.30 -14.78
CA LEU A 363 -3.36 -24.69 -13.63
C LEU A 363 -1.84 -24.77 -13.73
N SER A 364 -1.27 -25.90 -14.15
CA SER A 364 0.19 -26.03 -14.28
C SER A 364 0.75 -25.16 -15.40
N MET A 365 0.07 -25.09 -16.55
CA MET A 365 0.44 -24.22 -17.67
C MET A 365 0.33 -22.74 -17.30
N PHE A 366 -0.75 -22.36 -16.62
CA PHE A 366 -0.94 -20.99 -16.14
C PHE A 366 0.09 -20.62 -15.07
N ALA A 367 0.34 -21.51 -14.10
CA ALA A 367 1.37 -21.33 -13.10
C ALA A 367 2.76 -21.23 -13.73
N LEU A 368 3.05 -22.05 -14.74
CA LEU A 368 4.31 -21.98 -15.49
C LEU A 368 4.44 -20.66 -16.24
N SER A 369 3.38 -20.18 -16.89
CA SER A 369 3.38 -18.87 -17.54
C SER A 369 3.69 -17.76 -16.55
N LEU A 370 3.09 -17.80 -15.37
CA LEU A 370 3.35 -16.83 -14.30
C LEU A 370 4.78 -16.96 -13.77
N SER A 371 5.27 -18.16 -13.50
CA SER A 371 6.65 -18.42 -13.05
C SER A 371 7.68 -17.92 -14.06
N ASN A 372 7.48 -18.18 -15.36
CA ASN A 372 8.37 -17.67 -16.40
C ASN A 372 8.40 -16.14 -16.42
N VAL A 373 7.26 -15.48 -16.21
CA VAL A 373 7.23 -14.01 -16.08
C VAL A 373 7.98 -13.57 -14.82
N VAL A 374 7.80 -14.25 -13.66
CA VAL A 374 8.52 -13.91 -12.41
C VAL A 374 10.03 -14.03 -12.58
N GLU A 375 10.51 -15.18 -13.05
CA GLU A 375 11.94 -15.49 -13.15
C GLU A 375 12.65 -14.52 -14.09
N ASN A 376 12.01 -14.20 -15.22
CA ASN A 376 12.56 -13.21 -16.14
C ASN A 376 12.49 -11.80 -15.54
N LEU A 377 11.41 -11.42 -14.85
CA LEU A 377 11.30 -10.09 -14.23
C LEU A 377 12.34 -9.83 -13.15
N ASP A 378 12.67 -10.80 -12.31
CA ASP A 378 13.71 -10.61 -11.28
C ASP A 378 15.07 -10.27 -11.92
N SER A 379 15.35 -10.84 -13.10
CA SER A 379 16.56 -10.49 -13.86
C SER A 379 16.53 -9.10 -14.50
N VAL A 380 15.34 -8.54 -14.73
CA VAL A 380 15.18 -7.21 -15.34
C VAL A 380 14.76 -6.11 -14.37
N ALA A 381 14.35 -6.45 -13.14
CA ALA A 381 13.76 -5.51 -12.20
C ALA A 381 14.66 -4.29 -11.92
N ASN A 382 15.98 -4.48 -11.89
CA ASN A 382 16.91 -3.38 -11.66
C ASN A 382 17.00 -2.39 -12.84
N ASP A 383 16.87 -2.87 -14.07
CA ASP A 383 16.97 -2.02 -15.28
C ASP A 383 15.62 -1.42 -15.69
N LEU A 384 14.51 -2.01 -15.22
CA LEU A 384 13.19 -1.77 -15.79
C LEU A 384 12.16 -1.14 -14.84
N LEU A 385 12.49 -0.86 -13.58
CA LEU A 385 11.63 -0.20 -12.58
C LEU A 385 10.90 1.06 -13.08
N HIS A 386 11.36 1.64 -14.19
CA HIS A 386 10.87 2.88 -14.76
C HIS A 386 9.83 2.72 -15.88
N THR A 387 9.65 1.52 -16.45
CA THR A 387 8.61 1.33 -17.48
C THR A 387 7.25 0.98 -16.86
N PRO A 388 6.14 1.45 -17.44
CA PRO A 388 4.79 1.10 -16.98
C PRO A 388 4.56 -0.42 -17.04
N THR A 389 5.18 -1.05 -18.05
CA THR A 389 5.23 -2.48 -18.29
C THR A 389 5.82 -3.26 -17.11
N SER A 390 6.92 -2.80 -16.50
CA SER A 390 7.56 -3.53 -15.41
C SER A 390 6.76 -3.44 -14.12
N VAL A 391 6.17 -2.28 -13.81
CA VAL A 391 5.40 -2.09 -12.57
C VAL A 391 4.10 -2.90 -12.64
N ALA A 392 3.44 -2.89 -13.79
CA ALA A 392 2.24 -3.69 -14.00
C ALA A 392 2.58 -5.21 -14.04
N SER A 393 3.72 -5.61 -14.61
CA SER A 393 4.17 -7.01 -14.63
C SER A 393 4.58 -7.50 -13.23
N PHE A 394 5.30 -6.69 -12.45
CA PHE A 394 5.62 -6.96 -11.05
C PHE A 394 4.35 -7.07 -10.20
N TYR A 395 3.39 -6.17 -10.44
CA TYR A 395 2.09 -6.20 -9.80
C TYR A 395 1.35 -7.52 -10.11
N LEU A 396 1.25 -7.91 -11.37
CA LEU A 396 0.63 -9.18 -11.76
C LEU A 396 1.38 -10.41 -11.25
N VAL A 397 2.70 -10.38 -11.20
CA VAL A 397 3.50 -11.46 -10.62
C VAL A 397 3.22 -11.59 -9.13
N LYS A 398 3.15 -10.47 -8.41
CA LYS A 398 2.74 -10.48 -7.01
C LYS A 398 1.31 -10.99 -6.84
N LEU A 399 0.36 -10.56 -7.67
CA LEU A 399 -1.02 -11.06 -7.61
C LEU A 399 -1.16 -12.54 -7.98
N GLY A 400 -0.44 -12.98 -9.01
CA GLY A 400 -0.42 -14.37 -9.47
C GLY A 400 0.25 -15.30 -8.46
N THR A 401 1.38 -14.89 -7.88
CA THR A 401 2.04 -15.64 -6.79
C THR A 401 1.19 -15.66 -5.52
N MET A 402 0.51 -14.56 -5.20
CA MET A 402 -0.48 -14.47 -4.12
C MET A 402 -1.63 -15.48 -4.29
N LEU A 403 -2.11 -15.63 -5.53
CA LEU A 403 -3.18 -16.55 -5.88
C LEU A 403 -2.70 -18.02 -5.88
N LEU A 404 -1.47 -18.29 -6.34
CA LEU A 404 -0.90 -19.64 -6.43
C LEU A 404 -0.34 -20.15 -5.09
N ARG A 405 0.24 -19.30 -4.24
CA ARG A 405 0.81 -19.66 -2.93
C ARG A 405 -0.20 -19.46 -1.80
N ARG A 406 -1.24 -20.31 -1.76
CA ARG A 406 -2.35 -20.23 -0.78
C ARG A 406 -1.95 -20.31 0.71
N SER A 407 -0.73 -20.74 1.04
CA SER A 407 -0.37 -21.15 2.41
C SER A 407 0.72 -20.33 3.10
N ASP A 408 1.40 -19.40 2.42
CA ASP A 408 2.63 -18.79 2.98
C ASP A 408 2.80 -17.31 2.59
N LEU A 409 1.81 -16.50 2.97
CA LEU A 409 1.84 -15.06 2.77
C LEU A 409 2.23 -14.38 4.08
N ASP A 410 3.54 -14.15 4.27
CA ASP A 410 3.98 -12.99 5.05
C ASP A 410 3.57 -11.75 4.24
N PHE A 411 2.31 -11.35 4.42
CA PHE A 411 1.65 -10.26 3.71
C PHE A 411 2.14 -8.91 4.25
N ARG A 412 3.46 -8.70 4.21
CA ARG A 412 4.08 -7.38 4.32
C ARG A 412 4.75 -7.01 3.01
N PRO A 413 4.03 -7.00 1.87
CA PRO A 413 4.55 -6.25 0.74
C PRO A 413 4.81 -4.83 1.25
N ARG A 414 5.97 -4.27 0.92
CA ARG A 414 6.18 -2.82 0.96
C ARG A 414 5.18 -2.22 -0.04
N VAL A 415 3.92 -2.09 0.36
CA VAL A 415 2.82 -1.56 -0.48
C VAL A 415 3.14 -0.15 -0.98
N THR A 416 4.08 0.53 -0.31
CA THR A 416 4.71 1.76 -0.80
C THR A 416 5.27 1.64 -2.23
N GLN A 417 5.58 0.44 -2.75
CA GLN A 417 6.06 0.22 -4.12
C GLN A 417 4.94 0.02 -5.17
N ILE A 418 3.65 -0.08 -4.78
CA ILE A 418 2.51 -0.16 -5.71
C ILE A 418 2.10 1.26 -6.16
N GLY A 419 3.08 2.12 -6.44
CA GLY A 419 2.89 3.56 -6.59
C GLY A 419 2.12 3.99 -7.82
N THR A 420 2.06 3.16 -8.88
CA THR A 420 1.59 3.63 -10.19
C THR A 420 0.08 3.50 -10.42
N ASN A 421 -0.57 2.46 -9.88
CA ASN A 421 -2.01 2.19 -10.10
C ASN A 421 -2.80 2.17 -8.79
N THR A 422 -2.90 3.33 -8.14
CA THR A 422 -3.64 3.46 -6.87
C THR A 422 -5.09 2.99 -6.94
N LEU A 423 -5.76 3.10 -8.10
CA LEU A 423 -7.16 2.67 -8.25
C LEU A 423 -7.38 1.17 -7.99
N ASP A 424 -6.35 0.35 -8.20
CA ASP A 424 -6.45 -1.10 -8.10
C ASP A 424 -6.58 -1.61 -6.66
N PHE A 425 -6.15 -0.85 -5.65
CA PHE A 425 -6.11 -1.30 -4.25
C PHE A 425 -7.44 -1.85 -3.77
N LEU A 426 -8.51 -1.08 -3.93
CA LEU A 426 -9.83 -1.49 -3.46
C LEU A 426 -10.58 -2.31 -4.52
N ALA A 427 -10.47 -1.93 -5.79
CA ALA A 427 -11.24 -2.55 -6.86
C ALA A 427 -10.67 -3.90 -7.30
N VAL A 428 -9.35 -4.05 -7.45
CA VAL A 428 -8.73 -5.30 -7.91
C VAL A 428 -8.31 -6.17 -6.72
N VAL A 429 -7.54 -5.63 -5.77
CA VAL A 429 -7.00 -6.44 -4.67
C VAL A 429 -8.08 -6.82 -3.66
N ARG A 430 -8.78 -5.82 -3.08
CA ARG A 430 -9.83 -6.10 -2.09
C ARG A 430 -11.04 -6.80 -2.71
N ASP A 431 -11.62 -6.24 -3.76
CA ASP A 431 -12.87 -6.78 -4.29
C ASP A 431 -12.67 -7.96 -5.26
N GLY A 432 -11.52 -8.04 -5.95
CA GLY A 432 -11.19 -9.14 -6.86
C GLY A 432 -10.49 -10.30 -6.17
N ILE A 433 -9.38 -10.06 -5.45
CA ILE A 433 -8.54 -11.15 -4.90
C ILE A 433 -9.05 -11.65 -3.54
N ALA A 434 -9.40 -10.74 -2.62
CA ALA A 434 -9.75 -11.10 -1.25
C ALA A 434 -10.84 -12.20 -1.13
N PRO A 435 -11.88 -12.24 -1.99
CA PRO A 435 -12.88 -13.31 -1.98
C PRO A 435 -12.32 -14.74 -2.14
N PHE A 436 -11.12 -14.90 -2.69
CA PHE A 436 -10.49 -16.21 -2.90
C PHE A 436 -9.63 -16.68 -1.72
N TYR A 437 -9.42 -15.84 -0.70
CA TYR A 437 -8.76 -16.22 0.57
C TYR A 437 -9.75 -16.74 1.61
N ASN A 438 -9.23 -17.48 2.60
CA ASN A 438 -10.00 -17.87 3.79
C ASN A 438 -10.41 -16.63 4.63
N SER A 439 -11.41 -16.77 5.51
CA SER A 439 -11.97 -15.62 6.25
C SER A 439 -10.92 -14.80 7.02
N PRO A 440 -9.98 -15.41 7.79
CA PRO A 440 -9.00 -14.65 8.56
C PRO A 440 -8.07 -13.81 7.68
N LEU A 441 -7.50 -14.42 6.63
CA LEU A 441 -6.60 -13.70 5.71
C LEU A 441 -7.34 -12.65 4.90
N ARG A 442 -8.59 -12.93 4.50
CA ARG A 442 -9.45 -11.97 3.80
C ARG A 442 -9.72 -10.73 4.66
N GLU A 443 -10.05 -10.92 5.94
CA GLU A 443 -10.30 -9.82 6.88
C GLU A 443 -9.04 -9.00 7.14
N GLU A 444 -7.89 -9.66 7.34
CA GLU A 444 -6.60 -8.99 7.52
C GLU A 444 -6.19 -8.19 6.27
N LEU A 445 -6.24 -8.81 5.10
CA LEU A 445 -5.99 -8.16 3.81
C LEU A 445 -6.89 -6.95 3.61
N THR A 446 -8.19 -7.11 3.85
CA THR A 446 -9.18 -6.02 3.71
C THR A 446 -8.88 -4.87 4.65
N ARG A 447 -8.52 -5.16 5.91
CA ARG A 447 -8.17 -4.16 6.92
C ARG A 447 -6.91 -3.40 6.51
N ASN A 448 -5.87 -4.10 6.08
CA ASN A 448 -4.61 -3.50 5.65
C ASN A 448 -4.80 -2.58 4.43
N LEU A 449 -5.57 -3.03 3.44
CA LEU A 449 -5.90 -2.24 2.25
C LEU A 449 -6.75 -1.01 2.60
N GLN A 450 -7.68 -1.12 3.56
CA GLN A 450 -8.46 0.02 4.04
C GLN A 450 -7.58 1.04 4.76
N THR A 451 -6.67 0.59 5.63
CA THR A 451 -5.70 1.46 6.29
C THR A 451 -4.85 2.20 5.25
N GLN A 452 -4.32 1.50 4.25
CA GLN A 452 -3.52 2.11 3.20
C GLN A 452 -4.32 3.08 2.32
N ALA A 453 -5.55 2.71 1.95
CA ALA A 453 -6.46 3.60 1.24
C ALA A 453 -6.71 4.90 2.03
N SER A 454 -6.88 4.80 3.36
CA SER A 454 -7.03 5.97 4.22
C SER A 454 -5.75 6.80 4.33
N THR A 455 -4.58 6.17 4.34
CA THR A 455 -3.28 6.86 4.31
C THR A 455 -3.09 7.61 2.99
N ILE A 456 -3.36 6.97 1.85
CA ILE A 456 -3.28 7.59 0.52
C ILE A 456 -4.27 8.75 0.42
N ALA A 457 -5.51 8.57 0.90
CA ALA A 457 -6.49 9.64 0.93
C ALA A 457 -6.04 10.82 1.82
N THR A 458 -5.44 10.54 2.97
CA THR A 458 -4.90 11.57 3.86
C THR A 458 -3.74 12.31 3.21
N LEU A 459 -2.85 11.58 2.53
CA LEU A 459 -1.72 12.16 1.81
C LEU A 459 -2.18 13.04 0.65
N ASN A 460 -3.16 12.60 -0.14
CA ASN A 460 -3.70 13.39 -1.25
C ASN A 460 -4.51 14.61 -0.77
N ARG A 461 -5.01 14.60 0.47
CA ARG A 461 -5.67 15.78 1.09
C ARG A 461 -4.70 16.82 1.58
N GLN A 462 -3.46 16.43 1.88
CA GLN A 462 -2.44 17.39 2.27
C GLN A 462 -2.05 18.19 1.02
N ILE A 463 -2.72 19.33 0.83
CA ILE A 463 -2.28 20.36 -0.11
C ILE A 463 -0.84 20.67 0.25
N GLN A 464 0.07 20.48 -0.69
CA GLN A 464 1.47 20.79 -0.50
C GLN A 464 1.63 22.30 -0.71
N LEU A 465 1.33 23.06 0.35
CA LEU A 465 1.63 24.48 0.40
C LEU A 465 3.14 24.64 0.58
N ARG A 466 3.72 25.63 -0.12
CA ARG A 466 5.15 25.94 0.02
C ARG A 466 5.47 26.36 1.45
N GLU A 467 6.33 25.61 2.13
CA GLU A 467 6.86 25.99 3.44
C GLU A 467 7.93 27.08 3.30
N GLY A 468 7.52 28.32 2.98
CA GLY A 468 8.21 29.61 3.27
C GLY A 468 9.68 29.83 2.88
N THR A 469 10.40 28.82 2.39
CA THR A 469 11.81 28.90 2.00
C THR A 469 11.84 29.29 0.53
N GLY A 470 12.48 30.41 0.21
CA GLY A 470 12.47 31.04 -1.11
C GLY A 470 13.16 30.26 -2.24
N ALA A 471 13.25 28.93 -2.16
CA ALA A 471 13.70 28.05 -3.22
C ALA A 471 12.52 27.78 -4.19
N SER A 472 12.46 28.58 -5.26
CA SER A 472 11.83 28.19 -6.53
C SER A 472 12.57 26.94 -7.06
N TRP A 473 11.95 25.87 -7.57
CA TRP A 473 11.12 25.79 -8.77
C TRP A 473 10.48 24.40 -8.88
N LEU A 474 9.26 24.28 -9.41
CA LEU A 474 8.71 23.00 -9.84
C LEU A 474 7.92 23.14 -11.16
N HIS A 475 8.09 22.16 -12.05
CA HIS A 475 7.61 22.11 -13.45
C HIS A 475 8.37 22.94 -14.49
N MET A 476 9.67 23.17 -14.27
CA MET A 476 10.56 23.48 -15.40
C MET A 476 11.33 22.24 -15.81
N LEU A 477 11.54 22.10 -17.11
CA LEU A 477 12.63 21.26 -17.59
C LEU A 477 13.93 21.86 -17.09
N VAL A 478 14.91 21.02 -16.81
CA VAL A 478 16.15 21.40 -16.17
C VAL A 478 17.30 20.65 -16.82
N GLU A 479 18.38 21.33 -17.16
CA GLU A 479 19.62 20.71 -17.58
C GLU A 479 20.51 20.61 -16.35
N GLY A 480 21.14 19.45 -16.15
CA GLY A 480 22.16 19.34 -15.11
C GLY A 480 23.51 19.02 -15.70
N GLU A 481 24.52 19.77 -15.29
CA GLU A 481 25.92 19.51 -15.62
C GLU A 481 26.36 18.21 -14.94
N SER A 482 26.68 17.19 -15.73
CA SER A 482 27.41 16.02 -15.24
C SER A 482 28.89 16.36 -15.20
N ALA A 483 29.54 16.15 -14.06
CA ALA A 483 30.99 16.37 -13.88
C ALA A 483 31.89 15.35 -14.60
N ARG A 484 31.33 14.46 -15.45
CA ARG A 484 32.11 13.53 -16.28
C ARG A 484 31.62 13.51 -17.73
N GLU A 485 32.62 13.53 -18.61
CA GLU A 485 32.61 13.67 -20.06
C GLU A 485 31.58 12.78 -20.79
N ASP A 486 30.39 13.33 -21.08
CA ASP A 486 29.68 13.03 -22.32
C ASP A 486 28.66 14.16 -22.62
N PRO A 487 28.79 14.93 -23.73
CA PRO A 487 28.04 16.16 -23.97
C PRO A 487 26.65 15.94 -24.57
N PHE A 488 26.01 14.80 -24.36
CA PHE A 488 24.65 14.57 -24.82
C PHE A 488 23.64 15.08 -23.77
N LEU A 489 23.10 16.27 -24.07
CA LEU A 489 21.91 16.94 -23.52
C LEU A 489 21.10 16.06 -22.55
N THR A 490 21.24 16.31 -21.25
CA THR A 490 20.40 15.69 -20.23
C THR A 490 19.34 16.70 -19.81
N GLN A 491 18.22 16.76 -20.53
CA GLN A 491 17.06 17.57 -20.16
C GLN A 491 16.18 16.77 -19.18
N ARG A 492 15.79 17.40 -18.07
CA ARG A 492 15.27 16.73 -16.85
C ARG A 492 13.97 17.37 -16.39
N LEU A 493 12.96 16.61 -15.97
CA LEU A 493 11.73 17.17 -15.39
C LEU A 493 11.79 17.04 -13.86
N ILE A 494 11.69 18.15 -13.11
CA ILE A 494 11.56 18.05 -11.65
C ILE A 494 10.10 17.72 -11.32
N PHE A 495 9.88 16.56 -10.69
CA PHE A 495 8.63 16.25 -10.01
C PHE A 495 8.88 16.26 -8.49
N GLU A 496 8.27 17.18 -7.77
CA GLU A 496 7.96 16.95 -6.35
C GLU A 496 6.70 16.09 -6.30
N GLN A 497 6.83 14.84 -6.74
CA GLN A 497 6.21 13.78 -5.97
C GLN A 497 7.32 13.21 -5.11
N VAL A 498 7.14 13.24 -3.79
CA VAL A 498 7.93 12.49 -2.78
C VAL A 498 8.96 13.29 -1.95
N ALA A 499 8.62 14.51 -1.48
CA ALA A 499 9.21 15.01 -0.21
C ALA A 499 8.52 14.44 1.06
N LYS A 500 7.45 13.63 0.93
CA LYS A 500 6.72 13.04 2.08
C LYS A 500 6.47 11.52 2.02
N PHE A 501 7.20 10.77 1.19
CA PHE A 501 7.25 9.30 1.28
C PHE A 501 8.56 8.75 1.89
N CYS A 502 9.46 9.62 2.33
CA CYS A 502 10.73 9.24 2.93
C CYS A 502 10.77 9.60 4.42
N SER A 503 10.36 8.68 5.29
CA SER A 503 10.74 8.80 6.71
C SER A 503 10.85 7.49 7.50
N VAL A 504 10.81 6.31 6.88
CA VAL A 504 11.06 5.07 7.64
C VAL A 504 11.86 4.09 6.78
N CYS A 505 13.13 3.88 7.16
CA CYS A 505 14.07 2.89 6.66
C CYS A 505 14.75 3.17 5.30
N GLN A 506 15.57 4.21 5.26
CA GLN A 506 16.90 4.15 4.61
C GLN A 506 17.93 3.88 5.72
N ASP A 507 17.66 2.83 6.50
CA ASP A 507 18.67 2.32 7.42
C ASP A 507 19.74 1.74 6.52
N ALA A 508 20.88 2.42 6.52
CA ALA A 508 22.10 2.10 5.82
C ALA A 508 22.22 2.65 4.38
N ILE A 509 23.25 3.43 4.03
CA ILE A 509 24.63 3.43 4.57
C ILE A 509 25.23 2.00 4.60
N ASP A 510 24.58 1.04 3.94
CA ASP A 510 25.15 -0.27 3.67
C ASP A 510 25.62 -0.16 2.22
N GLU A 511 26.87 0.07 1.89
CA GLU A 511 28.14 0.11 2.60
C GLU A 511 29.04 0.68 1.49
N ASP A 512 29.90 1.66 1.79
CA ASP A 512 31.01 2.16 0.95
C ASP A 512 31.04 1.80 -0.54
N ASP A 513 30.98 2.82 -1.41
CA ASP A 513 31.87 2.85 -2.58
C ASP A 513 32.25 4.31 -2.90
N GLU A 514 33.17 4.80 -2.05
CA GLU A 514 34.28 5.71 -2.33
C GLU A 514 34.02 6.96 -3.21
N ALA A 515 33.55 8.05 -2.59
CA ALA A 515 33.99 9.38 -2.99
C ALA A 515 33.95 10.38 -1.83
N ASP A 516 35.14 10.88 -1.52
CA ASP A 516 35.51 11.88 -0.52
C ASP A 516 34.80 13.24 -0.77
N HIS A 517 33.70 13.49 -0.06
CA HIS A 517 33.08 14.82 -0.01
C HIS A 517 33.03 15.31 1.44
N THR A 518 33.89 16.29 1.71
CA THR A 518 33.98 17.05 2.94
C THR A 518 32.68 17.84 3.17
N LEU A 519 31.95 17.41 4.20
CA LEU A 519 30.68 17.98 4.66
C LEU A 519 30.79 19.49 4.91
N THR A 520 30.00 20.26 4.16
CA THR A 520 29.55 21.59 4.58
C THR A 520 28.24 21.42 5.37
N ASP A 521 28.13 22.10 6.52
CA ASP A 521 27.08 21.91 7.54
C ASP A 521 25.66 22.39 7.14
N THR A 522 25.38 22.61 5.86
CA THR A 522 24.04 23.01 5.40
C THR A 522 23.28 21.80 4.85
N PRO A 523 22.06 21.50 5.33
CA PRO A 523 21.26 20.40 4.79
C PRO A 523 20.93 20.68 3.32
N GLU A 524 21.60 19.99 2.40
CA GLU A 524 21.30 20.08 0.97
C GLU A 524 19.88 19.56 0.71
N VAL A 525 19.08 20.37 0.04
CA VAL A 525 17.74 19.97 -0.43
C VAL A 525 17.93 19.08 -1.66
N LEU A 526 17.60 17.80 -1.51
CA LEU A 526 17.60 16.82 -2.59
C LEU A 526 16.22 16.73 -3.23
N TYR A 527 16.17 16.88 -4.55
CA TYR A 527 14.97 16.77 -5.38
C TYR A 527 14.93 15.43 -6.09
N GLU A 528 13.76 14.79 -6.17
CA GLU A 528 13.55 13.66 -7.08
C GLU A 528 13.25 14.20 -8.49
N VAL A 529 14.05 13.78 -9.47
CA VAL A 529 14.00 14.30 -10.83
C VAL A 529 13.76 13.15 -11.79
N LEU A 530 12.73 13.30 -12.64
CA LEU A 530 12.44 12.36 -13.73
C LEU A 530 13.29 12.75 -14.95
N PHE A 531 14.15 11.83 -15.37
CA PHE A 531 14.97 12.00 -16.55
C PHE A 531 14.14 11.71 -17.80
N TYR A 532 14.55 12.26 -18.94
CA TYR A 532 13.90 12.02 -20.24
C TYR A 532 13.72 10.52 -20.57
N LYS A 533 14.63 9.67 -20.08
CA LYS A 533 14.56 8.19 -20.17
C LYS A 533 13.61 7.52 -19.17
N GLY A 534 12.88 8.29 -18.36
CA GLY A 534 11.99 7.79 -17.31
C GLY A 534 12.67 7.40 -15.99
N GLU A 535 14.00 7.53 -15.89
CA GLU A 535 14.72 7.26 -14.62
C GLU A 535 14.38 8.31 -13.57
N ASN A 536 14.23 7.91 -12.31
CA ASN A 536 14.16 8.85 -11.19
C ASN A 536 15.52 8.90 -10.49
N ARG A 537 16.10 10.08 -10.30
CA ARG A 537 17.28 10.25 -9.42
C ARG A 537 17.09 11.41 -8.46
N ARG A 538 17.72 11.31 -7.30
CA ARG A 538 17.79 12.41 -6.33
C ARG A 538 18.97 13.31 -6.69
N LEU A 539 18.71 14.60 -6.86
CA LEU A 539 19.72 15.60 -7.24
C LEU A 539 19.66 16.81 -6.30
N SER A 540 20.82 17.36 -5.97
CA SER A 540 20.91 18.59 -5.20
C SER A 540 20.45 19.80 -6.02
N GLN A 541 19.88 20.80 -5.35
CA GLN A 541 19.35 22.03 -5.96
C GLN A 541 20.35 22.70 -6.90
N ASP A 542 21.62 22.74 -6.49
CA ASP A 542 22.66 23.51 -7.16
C ASP A 542 23.04 22.94 -8.54
N VAL A 543 22.65 21.69 -8.81
CA VAL A 543 22.89 20.99 -10.08
C VAL A 543 21.78 21.27 -11.10
N LEU A 544 20.70 21.94 -10.70
CA LEU A 544 19.49 22.10 -11.50
C LEU A 544 19.43 23.49 -12.16
N ARG A 545 19.57 23.57 -13.49
CA ARG A 545 19.33 24.80 -14.29
C ARG A 545 18.07 24.72 -15.15
N PRO A 546 17.13 25.68 -15.12
CA PRO A 546 15.93 25.64 -15.95
C PRO A 546 16.22 25.68 -17.46
N VAL A 547 15.41 24.97 -18.23
CA VAL A 547 15.46 24.76 -19.67
C VAL A 547 14.10 25.07 -20.27
N CYS A 548 14.09 25.75 -21.41
CA CYS A 548 12.89 25.93 -22.19
C CYS A 548 12.47 24.59 -22.84
N PRO A 549 11.27 24.05 -22.57
CA PRO A 549 10.75 22.89 -23.28
C PRO A 549 10.78 23.08 -24.79
N THR A 550 11.39 22.14 -25.50
CA THR A 550 11.20 21.95 -26.94
C THR A 550 10.11 20.91 -27.15
N LEU A 551 9.46 20.95 -28.31
CA LEU A 551 8.41 19.98 -28.68
C LEU A 551 8.94 18.54 -28.66
N GLU A 552 10.18 18.33 -29.08
CA GLU A 552 10.82 17.01 -29.09
C GLU A 552 10.95 16.41 -27.70
N ILE A 553 11.43 17.19 -26.72
CA ILE A 553 11.54 16.76 -25.32
C ILE A 553 10.17 16.40 -24.76
N VAL A 554 9.19 17.24 -25.04
CA VAL A 554 7.84 17.08 -24.51
C VAL A 554 7.17 15.84 -25.09
N ARG A 555 7.36 15.57 -26.39
CA ARG A 555 6.93 14.32 -27.04
C ARG A 555 7.61 13.11 -26.39
N GLU A 556 8.94 13.17 -26.21
CA GLU A 556 9.68 12.07 -25.59
C GLU A 556 9.23 11.80 -24.14
N LEU A 557 8.91 12.84 -23.36
CA LEU A 557 8.38 12.71 -22.00
C LEU A 557 6.98 12.10 -21.95
N VAL A 558 6.11 12.45 -22.91
CA VAL A 558 4.78 11.82 -23.03
C VAL A 558 4.94 10.33 -23.32
N ASP A 559 5.89 9.98 -24.18
CA ASP A 559 6.13 8.59 -24.58
C ASP A 559 6.82 7.76 -23.49
N SER A 560 7.73 8.36 -22.72
CA SER A 560 8.51 7.68 -21.69
C SER A 560 7.79 7.63 -20.33
N GLY A 561 6.98 8.64 -20.01
CA GLY A 561 6.34 8.81 -18.70
C GLY A 561 4.85 8.50 -18.69
N HIS A 562 4.45 7.34 -18.17
CA HIS A 562 3.02 7.01 -17.97
C HIS A 562 2.27 8.03 -17.12
N THR A 563 2.91 8.62 -16.11
CA THR A 563 2.27 9.63 -15.24
C THR A 563 2.24 11.02 -15.84
N PHE A 564 2.98 11.28 -16.93
CA PHE A 564 3.07 12.61 -17.53
C PHE A 564 1.69 13.10 -17.96
N GLY A 565 0.93 12.25 -18.65
CA GLY A 565 -0.39 12.60 -19.14
C GLY A 565 -1.41 12.90 -18.04
N ARG A 566 -1.19 12.43 -16.80
CA ARG A 566 -2.03 12.76 -15.65
C ARG A 566 -1.87 14.22 -15.20
N LEU A 567 -0.65 14.75 -15.29
CA LEU A 567 -0.24 15.98 -14.59
C LEU A 567 -0.22 17.20 -15.51
N PHE A 568 -0.15 17.00 -16.83
CA PHE A 568 -0.03 18.10 -17.80
C PHE A 568 -1.13 18.05 -18.87
N THR A 569 -1.51 19.22 -19.36
CA THR A 569 -2.59 19.43 -20.34
C THR A 569 -2.12 20.08 -21.63
N GLY A 570 -0.97 20.77 -21.60
CA GLY A 570 -0.46 21.53 -22.74
C GLY A 570 0.96 22.03 -22.50
N LEU A 571 1.45 22.82 -23.46
CA LEU A 571 2.76 23.45 -23.44
C LEU A 571 2.60 24.92 -23.87
N ASP A 572 2.94 25.84 -22.98
CA ASP A 572 3.00 27.26 -23.30
C ASP A 572 4.45 27.60 -23.69
N VAL A 573 4.71 28.03 -24.94
CA VAL A 573 6.04 28.44 -25.41
C VAL A 573 6.02 29.89 -25.88
N ASP A 574 6.93 30.71 -25.34
CA ASP A 574 7.26 32.04 -25.83
C ASP A 574 8.60 31.96 -26.59
N THR A 575 8.48 31.86 -27.92
CA THR A 575 9.62 31.71 -28.84
C THR A 575 10.52 32.94 -28.85
N GLU A 576 9.98 34.14 -28.62
CA GLU A 576 10.75 35.39 -28.60
C GLU A 576 11.66 35.46 -27.36
N ARG A 577 11.13 35.03 -26.21
CA ARG A 577 11.86 35.09 -24.92
C ARG A 577 12.64 33.82 -24.59
N LYS A 578 12.51 32.78 -25.42
CA LYS A 578 13.04 31.42 -25.15
C LYS A 578 12.61 30.92 -23.78
N ARG A 579 11.33 31.13 -23.45
CA ARG A 579 10.70 30.65 -22.21
C ARG A 579 9.59 29.68 -22.57
N GLY A 580 9.41 28.67 -21.75
CA GLY A 580 8.28 27.77 -21.89
C GLY A 580 7.94 27.12 -20.56
N ARG A 581 6.68 26.71 -20.43
CA ARG A 581 6.20 25.95 -19.28
C ARG A 581 5.19 24.89 -19.71
N LEU A 582 5.11 23.80 -18.96
CA LEU A 582 4.04 22.82 -19.13
C LEU A 582 2.79 23.31 -18.39
N SER A 583 1.63 23.21 -19.03
CA SER A 583 0.36 23.64 -18.47
C SER A 583 -0.20 22.55 -17.56
N LEU A 584 -0.37 22.84 -16.27
CA LEU A 584 -0.81 21.86 -15.28
C LEU A 584 -2.26 21.40 -15.49
N SER A 585 -2.50 20.11 -15.25
CA SER A 585 -3.86 19.56 -15.19
C SER A 585 -4.63 20.12 -13.99
N GLN A 586 -5.96 20.04 -14.03
CA GLN A 586 -6.78 20.54 -12.93
C GLN A 586 -6.45 19.83 -11.60
N GLU A 587 -6.13 18.54 -11.66
CA GLU A 587 -5.64 17.79 -10.50
C GLU A 587 -4.34 18.38 -9.95
N ALA A 588 -3.35 18.60 -10.83
CA ALA A 588 -2.05 19.14 -10.44
C ALA A 588 -2.18 20.56 -9.89
N LYS A 589 -3.04 21.40 -10.46
CA LYS A 589 -3.32 22.76 -9.95
C LYS A 589 -3.90 22.76 -8.54
N VAL A 590 -4.76 21.81 -8.22
CA VAL A 590 -5.34 21.69 -6.87
C VAL A 590 -4.29 21.20 -5.86
N LEU A 591 -3.42 20.28 -6.27
CA LEU A 591 -2.37 19.75 -5.41
C LEU A 591 -1.21 20.73 -5.20
N TYR A 592 -0.90 21.54 -6.22
CA TYR A 592 0.26 22.41 -6.31
C TYR A 592 -0.12 23.83 -6.81
N PRO A 593 -0.98 24.56 -6.09
CA PRO A 593 -1.49 25.85 -6.55
C PRO A 593 -0.39 26.93 -6.65
N ASP A 594 0.59 26.89 -5.73
CA ASP A 594 1.70 27.85 -5.72
C ASP A 594 2.62 27.67 -6.94
N ASP A 595 2.75 26.45 -7.43
CA ASP A 595 3.60 26.12 -8.58
C ASP A 595 2.97 26.58 -9.90
N ASP A 596 1.65 26.41 -10.05
CA ASP A 596 0.91 26.98 -11.18
C ASP A 596 1.06 28.51 -11.22
N ALA A 597 0.91 29.16 -10.05
CA ALA A 597 1.04 30.61 -9.93
C ALA A 597 2.44 31.10 -10.29
N VAL A 598 3.50 30.43 -9.83
CA VAL A 598 4.87 30.79 -10.18
C VAL A 598 5.19 30.51 -11.64
N GLY A 599 4.74 29.38 -12.19
CA GLY A 599 4.85 29.11 -13.62
C GLY A 599 4.17 30.21 -14.44
N ALA A 600 2.98 30.66 -14.03
CA ALA A 600 2.25 31.73 -14.69
C ALA A 600 2.98 33.08 -14.62
N LEU A 601 3.55 33.41 -13.45
CA LEU A 601 4.36 34.62 -13.28
C LEU A 601 5.64 34.59 -14.14
N HIS A 602 6.29 33.43 -14.26
CA HIS A 602 7.49 33.26 -15.09
C HIS A 602 7.20 33.51 -16.58
N PHE A 603 6.02 33.06 -17.02
CA PHE A 603 5.54 33.22 -18.40
C PHE A 603 4.95 34.61 -18.68
N SER A 604 4.47 35.32 -17.64
CA SER A 604 3.81 36.62 -17.80
C SER A 604 4.71 37.68 -18.45
N PRO A 605 4.19 38.45 -19.44
CA PRO A 605 4.95 39.45 -20.16
C PRO A 605 5.54 40.55 -19.26
N SER A 606 4.95 40.78 -18.08
CA SER A 606 5.27 41.87 -17.14
C SER A 606 6.41 41.60 -16.17
N SER A 607 7.02 40.40 -16.15
CA SER A 607 8.13 40.07 -15.23
C SER A 607 9.47 40.74 -15.58
N THR A 608 9.53 41.65 -16.55
CA THR A 608 10.76 42.31 -16.98
C THR A 608 11.17 43.41 -15.99
N ARG A 609 12.21 43.10 -15.19
CA ARG A 609 12.94 43.95 -14.21
C ARG A 609 12.36 43.96 -12.79
N ILE A 610 12.78 42.97 -11.99
CA ILE A 610 13.15 43.27 -10.60
C ILE A 610 14.56 43.89 -10.70
N PRO A 611 14.75 45.20 -10.44
CA PRO A 611 16.08 45.78 -10.39
C PRO A 611 16.86 45.10 -9.27
N SER A 612 18.04 44.58 -9.58
CA SER A 612 19.02 44.10 -8.61
C SER A 612 19.36 45.24 -7.65
N SER A 613 18.71 45.31 -6.49
CA SER A 613 18.92 46.35 -5.49
C SER A 613 20.17 46.06 -4.66
N GLY A 614 21.33 46.43 -5.22
CA GLY A 614 22.41 46.98 -4.41
C GLY A 614 22.07 48.42 -4.09
N GLY A 615 21.45 48.68 -2.94
CA GLY A 615 21.06 50.03 -2.55
C GLY A 615 20.35 50.07 -1.21
N SER A 616 21.12 50.28 -0.15
CA SER A 616 20.64 50.65 1.18
C SER A 616 19.72 51.87 1.09
N SER A 617 18.43 51.66 1.29
CA SER A 617 17.45 52.73 1.47
C SER A 617 16.64 52.44 2.73
N SER A 618 16.64 53.45 3.60
CA SER A 618 16.01 53.56 4.89
C SER A 618 14.53 53.22 4.87
N LEU A 619 14.15 52.21 5.64
CA LEU A 619 12.77 51.88 5.98
C LEU A 619 12.32 52.79 7.14
N GLN A 620 11.22 53.46 6.89
CA GLN A 620 10.52 54.41 7.75
C GLN A 620 9.81 53.64 8.87
N GLU A 621 10.13 53.97 10.13
CA GLU A 621 9.51 53.38 11.33
C GLU A 621 8.01 53.72 11.42
N PRO A 622 7.16 52.77 11.87
CA PRO A 622 5.79 53.09 12.24
C PRO A 622 5.72 53.63 13.68
N HIS A 623 4.87 54.65 13.84
CA HIS A 623 4.51 55.34 15.07
C HIS A 623 4.41 54.46 16.33
N MET A 624 5.23 54.80 17.33
CA MET A 624 5.08 54.38 18.74
C MET A 624 3.86 55.08 19.37
N VAL A 625 2.91 54.28 19.86
CA VAL A 625 1.82 54.69 20.74
C VAL A 625 2.38 54.79 22.16
N MET A 626 2.24 55.95 22.81
CA MET A 626 2.55 56.13 24.23
C MET A 626 1.58 55.29 25.07
N SER A 627 2.09 54.29 25.79
CA SER A 627 1.37 53.51 26.80
C SER A 627 1.70 54.01 28.21
N ASP A 628 0.66 54.12 29.04
CA ASP A 628 0.65 54.63 30.41
C ASP A 628 1.71 54.01 31.35
N PRO A 629 2.43 54.82 32.17
CA PRO A 629 3.38 54.33 33.16
C PRO A 629 2.64 54.01 34.47
N GLY A 630 2.10 52.79 34.57
CA GLY A 630 1.47 52.30 35.81
C GLY A 630 1.14 50.81 35.84
N GLY A 631 1.59 50.03 34.86
CA GLY A 631 1.32 48.59 34.79
C GLY A 631 2.14 47.81 35.82
N LEU A 632 1.46 47.25 36.81
CA LEU A 632 1.98 46.15 37.62
C LEU A 632 2.49 45.07 36.64
N VAL A 633 3.80 44.79 36.63
CA VAL A 633 4.40 43.77 35.76
C VAL A 633 3.75 42.43 36.09
N ASP A 634 2.89 41.95 35.19
CA ASP A 634 2.19 40.68 35.33
C ASP A 634 3.19 39.54 35.08
N CYS A 635 3.83 39.07 36.16
CA CYS A 635 4.67 37.87 36.17
C CYS A 635 3.93 36.59 35.74
N GLY A 636 2.61 36.66 35.49
CA GLY A 636 1.74 35.53 35.18
C GLY A 636 1.49 35.24 33.70
N GLN A 637 1.94 36.08 32.76
CA GLN A 637 1.63 35.87 31.33
C GLN A 637 2.52 34.79 30.70
N GLY A 638 2.26 33.54 31.07
CA GLY A 638 2.95 32.37 30.54
C GLY A 638 2.39 31.90 29.19
N ASN A 639 3.26 31.35 28.34
CA ASN A 639 2.86 30.64 27.12
C ASN A 639 1.80 29.54 27.40
N PRO A 640 0.54 29.72 26.95
CA PRO A 640 -0.56 28.78 27.20
C PRO A 640 -0.34 27.43 26.50
N ASP A 641 0.53 27.33 25.49
CA ASP A 641 0.80 26.08 24.79
C ASP A 641 1.72 25.12 25.54
N ILE A 642 2.38 25.57 26.62
CA ILE A 642 3.22 24.71 27.48
C ILE A 642 2.54 24.38 28.80
N SER A 643 2.03 25.39 29.50
CA SER A 643 1.47 25.28 30.85
C SER A 643 -0.06 25.30 30.90
N GLY A 644 -0.69 25.42 29.74
CA GLY A 644 -2.13 25.58 29.62
C GLY A 644 -2.94 24.41 30.15
N ILE A 645 -4.22 24.68 30.40
CA ILE A 645 -5.17 23.71 30.92
C ILE A 645 -5.29 22.47 30.02
N GLY A 646 -5.27 22.63 28.69
CA GLY A 646 -5.34 21.51 27.75
C GLY A 646 -4.13 20.57 27.84
N VAL A 647 -2.92 21.11 28.01
CA VAL A 647 -1.70 20.31 28.22
C VAL A 647 -1.78 19.55 29.54
N ARG A 648 -2.16 20.23 30.63
CA ARG A 648 -2.32 19.60 31.95
C ARG A 648 -3.35 18.47 31.92
N LEU A 649 -4.54 18.73 31.37
CA LEU A 649 -5.61 17.73 31.24
C LEU A 649 -5.16 16.54 30.39
N SER A 650 -4.43 16.79 29.31
CA SER A 650 -3.90 15.70 28.47
C SER A 650 -2.97 14.79 29.26
N PHE A 651 -2.00 15.35 30.00
CA PHE A 651 -1.09 14.55 30.83
C PHE A 651 -1.81 13.79 31.95
N TYR A 652 -2.85 14.38 32.54
CA TYR A 652 -3.66 13.71 33.58
C TYR A 652 -4.43 12.52 32.99
N LEU A 653 -5.09 12.74 31.86
CA LEU A 653 -5.87 11.70 31.18
C LEU A 653 -4.96 10.59 30.63
N GLN A 654 -3.86 10.93 29.97
CA GLN A 654 -2.94 9.93 29.40
C GLN A 654 -2.33 9.04 30.47
N ASN A 655 -1.88 9.61 31.60
CA ASN A 655 -1.36 8.81 32.71
C ASN A 655 -2.42 7.86 33.28
N PHE A 656 -3.64 8.36 33.49
CA PHE A 656 -4.73 7.56 34.02
C PHE A 656 -5.12 6.43 33.07
N LEU A 657 -5.29 6.74 31.78
CA LEU A 657 -5.63 5.76 30.74
C LEU A 657 -4.52 4.72 30.56
N LEU A 658 -3.25 5.12 30.62
CA LEU A 658 -2.11 4.21 30.51
C LEU A 658 -2.12 3.15 31.62
N VAL A 659 -2.39 3.56 32.86
CA VAL A 659 -2.45 2.62 33.99
C VAL A 659 -3.64 1.67 33.85
N LEU A 660 -4.80 2.17 33.40
CA LEU A 660 -5.96 1.32 33.10
C LEU A 660 -5.68 0.34 31.96
N LEU A 661 -4.97 0.78 30.92
CA LEU A 661 -4.57 -0.08 29.80
C LEU A 661 -3.67 -1.20 30.26
N VAL A 662 -2.61 -0.90 31.01
CA VAL A 662 -1.66 -1.92 31.44
C VAL A 662 -2.32 -2.98 32.34
N ASP A 663 -3.32 -2.58 33.13
CA ASP A 663 -4.11 -3.51 33.95
C ASP A 663 -5.07 -4.38 33.12
N ARG A 664 -5.68 -3.82 32.06
CA ARG A 664 -6.72 -4.51 31.29
C ARG A 664 -6.23 -5.20 30.02
N SER A 665 -5.37 -4.55 29.24
CA SER A 665 -4.78 -5.03 28.00
C SER A 665 -3.27 -4.75 27.98
N TRP A 666 -2.49 -5.70 28.48
CA TRP A 666 -1.03 -5.63 28.45
C TRP A 666 -0.45 -5.70 27.02
N GLU A 667 -1.23 -6.20 26.05
CA GLU A 667 -0.84 -6.33 24.64
C GLU A 667 -0.85 -4.98 23.92
N ASP A 668 -1.82 -4.11 24.24
CA ASP A 668 -1.95 -2.76 23.66
C ASP A 668 -1.14 -1.70 24.43
N ALA A 669 -0.80 -2.00 25.68
CA ALA A 669 -0.06 -1.10 26.56
C ALA A 669 1.25 -0.52 25.97
N PRO A 670 2.07 -1.26 25.18
CA PRO A 670 3.31 -0.71 24.61
C PRO A 670 3.08 0.47 23.66
N GLY A 671 1.99 0.46 22.88
CA GLY A 671 1.66 1.55 21.97
C GLY A 671 1.25 2.83 22.71
N ALA A 672 0.41 2.69 23.74
CA ALA A 672 0.03 3.80 24.61
C ALA A 672 1.23 4.33 25.41
N LEU A 673 2.08 3.44 25.95
CA LEU A 673 3.29 3.80 26.67
C LEU A 673 4.27 4.59 25.78
N TRP A 674 4.45 4.18 24.52
CA TRP A 674 5.32 4.89 23.58
C TRP A 674 4.81 6.28 23.25
N THR A 675 3.51 6.40 22.93
CA THR A 675 2.86 7.69 22.66
C THR A 675 3.01 8.64 23.84
N PHE A 676 2.80 8.10 25.04
CA PHE A 676 2.93 8.86 26.28
C PHE A 676 4.37 9.31 26.55
N THR A 677 5.34 8.40 26.39
CA THR A 677 6.77 8.69 26.53
C THR A 677 7.21 9.77 25.53
N SER A 678 6.76 9.67 24.27
CA SER A 678 7.07 10.63 23.21
C SER A 678 6.48 12.02 23.51
N THR A 679 5.24 12.08 23.99
CA THR A 679 4.59 13.35 24.37
C THR A 679 5.32 14.01 25.54
N SER A 680 5.68 13.25 26.57
CA SER A 680 6.46 13.75 27.70
C SER A 680 7.86 14.21 27.28
N PHE A 681 8.50 13.48 26.37
CA PHE A 681 9.81 13.85 25.84
C PHE A 681 9.74 15.15 25.01
N GLY A 682 8.72 15.28 24.14
CA GLY A 682 8.46 16.49 23.37
C GLY A 682 8.25 17.72 24.26
N LEU A 683 7.46 17.58 25.34
CA LEU A 683 7.28 18.67 26.32
C LEU A 683 8.60 19.05 27.01
N THR A 684 9.44 18.06 27.33
CA THR A 684 10.76 18.28 27.94
C THR A 684 11.67 19.06 27.00
N ILE A 685 11.71 18.71 25.72
CA ILE A 685 12.48 19.43 24.69
C ILE A 685 11.93 20.85 24.51
N ALA A 686 10.60 21.02 24.39
CA ALA A 686 9.98 22.32 24.22
C ALA A 686 10.34 23.27 25.38
N ALA A 687 10.33 22.77 26.62
CA ALA A 687 10.75 23.54 27.79
C ALA A 687 12.24 23.91 27.74
N ILE A 688 13.13 23.00 27.30
CA ILE A 688 14.55 23.31 27.12
C ILE A 688 14.74 24.40 26.06
N VAL A 689 14.10 24.25 24.90
CA VAL A 689 14.19 25.22 23.79
C VAL A 689 13.69 26.59 24.25
N GLN A 690 12.52 26.66 24.89
CA GLN A 690 12.00 27.93 25.39
C GLN A 690 12.84 28.53 26.52
N ALA A 691 13.46 27.70 27.36
CA ALA A 691 14.42 28.17 28.35
C ALA A 691 15.66 28.78 27.69
N THR A 692 16.21 28.15 26.64
CA THR A 692 17.34 28.71 25.90
C THR A 692 16.99 30.01 25.16
N GLN A 693 15.73 30.19 24.80
CA GLN A 693 15.21 31.42 24.20
C GLN A 693 14.82 32.49 25.24
N SER A 694 15.01 32.22 26.54
CA SER A 694 14.57 33.09 27.64
C SER A 694 13.07 33.43 27.60
N GLN A 695 12.26 32.54 26.99
CA GLN A 695 10.80 32.69 26.88
C GLN A 695 10.04 31.95 27.99
N LEU A 696 10.73 31.09 28.74
CA LEU A 696 10.13 30.27 29.80
C LEU A 696 10.42 30.86 31.18
N SER A 697 9.38 31.26 31.90
CA SER A 697 9.52 31.70 33.29
C SER A 697 9.88 30.54 34.22
N PHE A 698 10.56 30.85 35.33
CA PHE A 698 10.88 29.85 36.37
C PHE A 698 9.63 29.13 36.91
N PHE A 699 8.51 29.84 37.03
CA PHE A 699 7.24 29.24 37.46
C PHE A 699 6.73 28.20 36.45
N GLN A 700 6.77 28.50 35.15
CA GLN A 700 6.39 27.53 34.11
C GLN A 700 7.35 26.35 34.05
N ALA A 701 8.65 26.58 34.26
CA ALA A 701 9.63 25.50 34.34
C ALA A 701 9.30 24.53 35.50
N LEU A 702 8.87 25.04 36.65
CA LEU A 702 8.41 24.21 37.78
C LEU A 702 7.13 23.43 37.45
N GLN A 703 6.20 24.02 36.71
CA GLN A 703 4.98 23.33 36.27
C GLN A 703 5.27 22.20 35.28
N VAL A 704 6.09 22.47 34.25
CA VAL A 704 6.51 21.45 33.30
C VAL A 704 7.23 20.32 34.03
N THR A 705 8.11 20.66 34.97
CA THR A 705 8.79 19.69 35.82
C THR A 705 7.78 18.79 36.54
N ASN A 706 6.75 19.34 37.18
CA ASN A 706 5.72 18.55 37.86
C ASN A 706 4.92 17.63 36.90
N LEU A 707 4.57 18.09 35.70
CA LEU A 707 3.88 17.27 34.70
C LEU A 707 4.75 16.14 34.17
N VAL A 708 6.03 16.41 33.93
CA VAL A 708 7.01 15.42 33.50
C VAL A 708 7.26 14.40 34.62
N TRP A 709 7.28 14.82 35.88
CA TRP A 709 7.36 13.90 37.02
C TRP A 709 6.17 12.95 37.11
N LEU A 710 4.97 13.50 36.93
CA LEU A 710 3.75 12.71 36.88
C LEU A 710 3.84 11.65 35.75
N ALA A 711 4.34 12.05 34.58
CA ALA A 711 4.55 11.15 33.45
C ALA A 711 5.61 10.06 33.70
N ASN A 712 6.75 10.42 34.28
CA ASN A 712 7.78 9.45 34.64
C ASN A 712 7.24 8.40 35.61
N PHE A 713 6.45 8.82 36.59
CA PHE A 713 5.86 7.92 37.57
C PHE A 713 4.83 6.98 36.92
N GLY A 714 3.97 7.49 36.04
CA GLY A 714 3.01 6.65 35.29
C GLY A 714 3.71 5.64 34.38
N SER A 715 4.74 6.05 33.66
CA SER A 715 5.57 5.17 32.82
C SER A 715 6.28 4.09 33.62
N PHE A 716 6.80 4.43 34.80
CA PHE A 716 7.44 3.47 35.70
C PHE A 716 6.46 2.40 36.19
N LEU A 717 5.27 2.81 36.65
CA LEU A 717 4.23 1.88 37.11
C LEU A 717 3.70 1.00 35.96
N ALA A 718 3.52 1.57 34.78
CA ALA A 718 3.15 0.84 33.57
C ALA A 718 4.20 -0.23 33.24
N LEU A 719 5.50 0.11 33.27
CA LEU A 719 6.58 -0.85 33.03
C LEU A 719 6.66 -1.93 34.10
N ALA A 720 6.45 -1.59 35.37
CA ALA A 720 6.46 -2.55 36.47
C ALA A 720 5.30 -3.55 36.34
N SER A 721 4.09 -3.07 36.04
CA SER A 721 2.91 -3.92 35.85
C SER A 721 3.02 -4.76 34.56
N TYR A 722 3.56 -4.20 33.48
CA TYR A 722 3.84 -4.91 32.23
C TYR A 722 4.87 -6.02 32.43
N SER A 723 5.98 -5.74 33.13
CA SER A 723 7.02 -6.72 33.46
C SER A 723 6.44 -7.92 34.23
N ARG A 724 5.57 -7.64 35.22
CA ARG A 724 4.88 -8.66 36.01
C ARG A 724 3.98 -9.55 35.13
N HIS A 725 3.13 -8.95 34.30
CA HIS A 725 2.21 -9.71 33.43
C HIS A 725 2.96 -10.60 32.43
N ARG A 726 4.04 -10.06 31.85
CA ARG A 726 4.84 -10.80 30.89
C ARG A 726 5.55 -12.00 31.50
N THR A 727 6.04 -11.90 32.74
CA THR A 727 6.65 -13.05 33.41
C THR A 727 5.69 -14.22 33.57
N ILE A 728 4.39 -13.95 33.80
CA ILE A 728 3.37 -14.99 33.93
C ILE A 728 3.10 -15.66 32.57
N HIS A 729 3.03 -14.88 31.48
CA HIS A 729 2.78 -15.43 30.15
C HIS A 729 3.95 -16.27 29.61
N ASP A 730 5.19 -15.80 29.82
CA ASP A 730 6.40 -16.55 29.42
C ASP A 730 6.45 -17.93 30.12
N GLU A 731 6.00 -18.02 31.38
CA GLU A 731 5.93 -19.29 32.13
C GLU A 731 4.83 -20.23 31.61
N ASP A 732 3.65 -19.69 31.27
CA ASP A 732 2.53 -20.47 30.71
C ASP A 732 2.86 -21.04 29.31
N ASP A 733 3.56 -20.29 28.47
CA ASP A 733 3.98 -20.74 27.14
C ASP A 733 5.11 -21.78 27.21
N GLU A 734 6.10 -21.58 28.09
CA GLU A 734 7.14 -22.59 28.34
C GLU A 734 6.51 -23.91 28.81
N TRP A 735 5.51 -23.85 29.69
CA TRP A 735 4.79 -25.04 30.15
C TRP A 735 4.04 -25.77 29.03
N LYS A 736 3.31 -25.07 28.16
CA LYS A 736 2.57 -25.68 27.03
C LYS A 736 3.52 -26.42 26.07
N HIS A 737 4.62 -25.78 25.67
CA HIS A 737 5.58 -26.42 24.76
C HIS A 737 6.29 -27.62 25.38
N THR A 738 6.53 -27.59 26.69
CA THR A 738 7.15 -28.72 27.38
C THR A 738 6.18 -29.89 27.52
N SER A 739 4.89 -29.63 27.73
CA SER A 739 3.85 -30.68 27.86
C SER A 739 3.47 -31.31 26.52
N GLU A 740 3.50 -30.56 25.42
CA GLU A 740 3.10 -31.06 24.10
C GLU A 740 4.19 -31.94 23.46
N LYS A 741 5.47 -31.62 23.69
CA LYS A 741 6.61 -32.42 23.19
C LYS A 741 6.78 -33.78 23.87
N SER A 742 6.16 -34.04 25.02
CA SER A 742 6.24 -35.34 25.71
C SER A 742 5.18 -36.36 25.27
N GLY A 743 4.27 -36.00 24.35
CA GLY A 743 3.10 -36.82 24.01
C GLY A 743 3.24 -37.72 22.77
N ASP A 744 4.08 -37.36 21.81
CA ASP A 744 4.03 -37.95 20.46
C ASP A 744 5.45 -38.07 19.86
N GLU A 745 6.16 -39.14 20.24
CA GLU A 745 7.42 -39.55 19.60
C GLU A 745 7.10 -40.41 18.39
N GLY A 746 6.62 -39.79 17.31
CA GLY A 746 6.27 -40.50 16.08
C GLY A 746 6.21 -39.58 14.87
N HIS A 747 7.35 -39.42 14.20
CA HIS A 747 7.52 -38.78 12.89
C HIS A 747 7.27 -37.26 12.82
N PHE A 748 8.35 -36.47 12.74
CA PHE A 748 8.27 -35.11 12.22
C PHE A 748 9.49 -34.77 11.37
N ASP A 749 9.23 -34.55 10.09
CA ASP A 749 10.15 -34.01 9.08
C ASP A 749 9.97 -32.48 9.00
N GLY A 750 11.05 -31.76 8.69
CA GLY A 750 10.98 -30.38 8.18
C GLY A 750 11.03 -29.24 9.21
N SER A 751 12.17 -28.55 9.21
CA SER A 751 12.52 -27.35 9.97
C SER A 751 11.49 -26.20 9.85
N ARG A 752 10.55 -26.11 10.81
CA ARG A 752 9.72 -24.91 11.05
C ARG A 752 10.52 -23.89 11.85
N SER A 753 10.97 -22.84 11.18
CA SER A 753 11.48 -21.62 11.79
C SER A 753 10.33 -20.83 12.43
N ASP A 754 10.07 -21.09 13.71
CA ASP A 754 9.05 -20.41 14.53
C ASP A 754 9.46 -18.94 14.75
N SER A 755 8.99 -18.03 13.89
CA SER A 755 9.23 -16.59 13.94
C SER A 755 8.37 -15.93 15.02
N ARG A 756 8.60 -16.30 16.29
CA ARG A 756 7.96 -15.59 17.40
C ARG A 756 8.38 -14.12 17.35
N PRO A 757 7.42 -13.17 17.45
CA PRO A 757 7.72 -11.76 17.43
C PRO A 757 8.76 -11.47 18.52
N LYS A 758 9.94 -11.00 18.09
CA LYS A 758 11.00 -10.64 19.02
C LYS A 758 10.43 -9.55 19.93
N PRO A 759 10.56 -9.70 21.26
CA PRO A 759 9.98 -8.73 22.18
C PRO A 759 10.58 -7.35 21.96
N ASN A 760 9.71 -6.33 21.90
CA ASN A 760 10.04 -4.92 21.66
C ASN A 760 10.81 -4.32 22.86
N ASN A 761 12.08 -4.69 23.02
CA ASN A 761 12.96 -4.13 24.05
C ASN A 761 13.20 -2.62 23.85
N PHE A 762 12.96 -2.10 22.64
CA PHE A 762 13.06 -0.69 22.29
C PHE A 762 12.11 0.20 23.11
N VAL A 763 10.88 -0.24 23.37
CA VAL A 763 9.91 0.56 24.15
C VAL A 763 10.38 0.73 25.59
N LYS A 764 10.90 -0.35 26.20
CA LYS A 764 11.46 -0.30 27.57
C LYS A 764 12.69 0.60 27.64
N LEU A 765 13.58 0.53 26.65
CA LEU A 765 14.77 1.37 26.57
C LEU A 765 14.40 2.85 26.37
N GLY A 766 13.46 3.14 25.47
CA GLY A 766 13.00 4.51 25.23
C GLY A 766 12.38 5.16 26.46
N ALA A 767 11.50 4.45 27.17
CA ALA A 767 10.95 4.90 28.44
C ALA A 767 12.04 5.12 29.51
N MET A 768 13.05 4.24 29.57
CA MET A 768 14.17 4.40 30.49
C MET A 768 15.01 5.65 30.18
N SER A 769 15.33 5.88 28.91
CA SER A 769 16.08 7.05 28.46
C SER A 769 15.33 8.35 28.70
N GLN A 770 14.02 8.40 28.41
CA GLN A 770 13.19 9.58 28.67
C GLN A 770 13.13 9.93 30.16
N MET A 771 13.05 8.93 31.05
CA MET A 771 13.11 9.14 32.50
C MET A 771 14.45 9.73 32.94
N PHE A 772 15.59 9.32 32.37
CA PHE A 772 16.87 9.96 32.69
C PHE A 772 16.94 11.41 32.22
N PHE A 773 16.46 11.66 31.00
CA PHE A 773 16.48 13.00 30.41
C PHE A 773 15.64 13.99 31.22
N SER A 774 14.45 13.58 31.63
CA SER A 774 13.56 14.38 32.47
C SER A 774 14.08 14.61 33.90
N MET A 775 14.73 13.61 34.49
CA MET A 775 15.40 13.77 35.79
C MET A 775 16.56 14.77 35.69
N ALA A 776 17.32 14.72 34.60
CA ALA A 776 18.39 15.68 34.34
C ALA A 776 17.84 17.11 34.18
N LEU A 777 16.74 17.29 33.43
CA LEU A 777 16.08 18.60 33.32
C LEU A 777 15.61 19.10 34.69
N THR A 778 14.96 18.24 35.48
CA THR A 778 14.52 18.60 36.84
C THR A 778 15.69 19.09 37.69
N LEU A 779 16.81 18.37 37.67
CA LEU A 779 18.02 18.77 38.39
C LEU A 779 18.53 20.13 37.91
N ILE A 780 18.54 20.38 36.59
CA ILE A 780 18.95 21.67 36.03
C ILE A 780 18.01 22.79 36.48
N THR A 781 16.68 22.58 36.41
CA THR A 781 15.66 23.55 36.83
C THR A 781 15.85 23.95 38.29
N TRP A 782 16.14 22.99 39.19
CA TRP A 782 16.40 23.29 40.59
C TRP A 782 17.83 23.79 40.85
N ALA A 783 18.83 23.33 40.09
CA ALA A 783 20.22 23.70 40.31
C ALA A 783 20.51 25.11 39.81
N ARG A 784 19.86 25.57 38.73
CA ARG A 784 20.09 26.88 38.11
C ARG A 784 18.75 27.57 37.82
N PRO A 785 18.01 28.02 38.85
CA PRO A 785 16.77 28.78 38.66
C PRO A 785 17.01 30.08 37.88
N ASP A 786 18.23 30.60 37.93
CA ASP A 786 18.65 31.83 37.26
C ASP A 786 18.57 31.74 35.73
N ILE A 787 18.70 30.54 35.14
CA ILE A 787 18.53 30.34 33.68
C ILE A 787 17.10 30.68 33.23
N PHE A 788 16.14 30.62 34.14
CA PHE A 788 14.72 30.84 33.87
C PHE A 788 14.22 32.18 34.44
N SER A 789 15.14 33.03 34.93
CA SER A 789 14.83 34.39 35.37
C SER A 789 15.14 35.35 34.23
N ASN A 790 14.12 35.98 33.66
CA ASN A 790 14.30 36.96 32.59
C ASN A 790 14.62 38.36 33.15
N ASP A 791 15.36 38.41 34.26
CA ASP A 791 15.67 39.65 34.96
C ASP A 791 16.77 40.39 34.17
N SER A 792 16.37 41.24 33.23
CA SER A 792 17.24 42.32 32.76
C SER A 792 17.58 43.20 33.96
N ASP A 793 18.87 43.45 34.20
CA ASP A 793 19.49 43.95 35.45
C ASP A 793 18.88 45.22 36.10
N GLU A 794 17.93 45.93 35.49
CA GLU A 794 17.46 47.25 35.93
C GLU A 794 16.20 47.27 36.83
N SER A 795 15.42 46.18 36.95
CA SER A 795 14.26 46.14 37.87
C SER A 795 14.26 44.90 38.76
N LYS A 796 14.96 44.96 39.90
CA LYS A 796 15.07 43.89 40.92
C LYS A 796 13.77 43.61 41.70
N GLN A 797 12.61 43.60 41.06
CA GLN A 797 11.39 43.07 41.68
C GLN A 797 11.27 41.59 41.36
N THR A 798 12.01 40.77 42.10
CA THR A 798 11.98 39.32 41.94
C THR A 798 10.61 38.78 42.36
N CYS A 799 9.90 38.14 41.44
CA CYS A 799 8.65 37.45 41.76
C CYS A 799 8.93 36.25 42.67
N ASP A 800 8.52 36.36 43.95
CA ASP A 800 8.70 35.33 44.97
C ASP A 800 7.73 34.16 44.71
N VAL A 801 8.17 33.23 43.86
CA VAL A 801 7.42 32.00 43.57
C VAL A 801 7.43 31.08 44.80
N SER A 802 6.25 30.68 45.27
CA SER A 802 6.07 29.72 46.36
C SER A 802 5.90 28.32 45.79
N TYR A 803 6.80 27.39 46.17
CA TYR A 803 6.72 25.98 45.80
C TYR A 803 5.89 25.21 46.83
N VAL A 804 4.90 24.48 46.35
CA VAL A 804 4.01 23.67 47.20
C VAL A 804 4.50 22.23 47.23
N ALA A 805 4.91 21.75 48.40
CA ALA A 805 5.30 20.35 48.62
C ALA A 805 4.51 19.74 49.78
N PHE A 806 4.40 18.40 49.82
CA PHE A 806 3.88 17.61 50.96
C PHE A 806 2.56 18.13 51.55
N PHE A 807 1.44 17.85 50.89
CA PHE A 807 0.08 18.18 51.39
C PHE A 807 -0.16 19.69 51.64
N GLY A 808 0.48 20.54 50.83
CA GLY A 808 0.20 21.98 50.85
C GLY A 808 1.12 22.80 51.75
N ALA A 809 2.31 22.32 52.12
CA ALA A 809 3.32 23.17 52.73
C ALA A 809 3.96 24.09 51.68
N ASP A 810 4.08 25.38 52.01
CA ASP A 810 4.68 26.40 51.14
C ASP A 810 6.15 26.59 51.47
N PHE A 811 7.00 26.49 50.45
CA PHE A 811 8.42 26.77 50.56
C PHE A 811 8.81 27.82 49.52
N PRO A 812 9.61 28.84 49.86
CA PRO A 812 10.15 29.76 48.87
C PRO A 812 10.98 28.97 47.84
N ALA A 813 10.61 29.06 46.56
CA ALA A 813 11.16 28.18 45.52
C ALA A 813 12.66 28.40 45.30
N ARG A 814 13.16 29.64 45.48
CA ARG A 814 14.61 29.96 45.43
C ARG A 814 15.37 29.60 46.72
N GLY A 815 14.66 29.49 47.84
CA GLY A 815 15.23 29.21 49.17
C GLY A 815 15.14 27.74 49.54
N SER A 816 14.44 27.43 50.62
CA SER A 816 14.27 26.07 51.13
C SER A 816 13.62 25.10 50.13
N GLY A 817 12.77 25.61 49.23
CA GLY A 817 12.15 24.81 48.17
C GLY A 817 13.20 24.23 47.21
N ARG A 818 14.24 24.99 46.89
CA ARG A 818 15.36 24.55 46.05
C ARG A 818 16.14 23.41 46.67
N THR A 819 16.52 23.56 47.94
CA THR A 819 17.25 22.51 48.66
C THR A 819 16.41 21.24 48.74
N LEU A 820 15.13 21.37 49.07
CA LEU A 820 14.20 20.24 49.13
C LEU A 820 14.04 19.55 47.78
N GLY A 821 13.80 20.32 46.72
CA GLY A 821 13.64 19.82 45.35
C GLY A 821 14.89 19.09 44.84
N LEU A 822 16.08 19.67 45.06
CA LEU A 822 17.36 19.03 44.73
C LEU A 822 17.57 17.73 45.51
N THR A 823 17.37 17.74 46.84
CA THR A 823 17.56 16.55 47.66
C THR A 823 16.63 15.42 47.24
N VAL A 824 15.34 15.70 47.06
CA VAL A 824 14.34 14.70 46.64
C VAL A 824 14.65 14.18 45.24
N THR A 825 14.94 15.05 44.27
CA THR A 825 15.28 14.65 42.90
C THR A 825 16.54 13.79 42.85
N CYS A 826 17.59 14.16 43.59
CA CYS A 826 18.83 13.37 43.67
C CYS A 826 18.59 11.98 44.27
N LEU A 827 17.82 11.89 45.36
CA LEU A 827 17.48 10.60 45.99
C LEU A 827 16.69 9.70 45.04
N LEU A 828 15.72 10.26 44.33
CA LEU A 828 14.91 9.52 43.36
C LEU A 828 15.73 9.09 42.15
N LEU A 829 16.64 9.94 41.64
CA LEU A 829 17.57 9.59 40.57
C LEU A 829 18.47 8.42 40.97
N VAL A 830 19.03 8.44 42.20
CA VAL A 830 19.85 7.33 42.71
C VAL A 830 19.02 6.05 42.84
N GLY A 831 17.82 6.13 43.40
CA GLY A 831 16.91 4.97 43.49
C GLY A 831 16.58 4.40 42.10
N TYR A 832 16.32 5.27 41.13
CA TYR A 832 16.02 4.88 39.76
C TYR A 832 17.23 4.26 39.03
N LEU A 833 18.43 4.81 39.24
CA LEU A 833 19.68 4.23 38.74
C LEU A 833 19.88 2.80 39.27
N ILE A 834 19.64 2.58 40.56
CA ILE A 834 19.76 1.25 41.19
C ILE A 834 18.77 0.27 40.54
N ILE A 835 17.50 0.65 40.38
CA ILE A 835 16.47 -0.19 39.76
C ILE A 835 16.82 -0.49 38.29
N THR A 836 17.25 0.52 37.53
CA THR A 836 17.62 0.37 36.11
C THR A 836 18.81 -0.56 35.94
N VAL A 837 19.87 -0.39 36.74
CA VAL A 837 21.03 -1.28 36.74
C VAL A 837 20.64 -2.70 37.14
N HIS A 838 19.75 -2.86 38.12
CA HIS A 838 19.22 -4.17 38.52
C HIS A 838 18.46 -4.85 37.37
N GLU A 839 17.54 -4.14 36.71
CA GLU A 839 16.78 -4.64 35.56
C GLU A 839 17.69 -4.99 34.38
N LEU A 840 18.66 -4.14 34.06
CA LEU A 840 19.63 -4.39 33.00
C LEU A 840 20.48 -5.63 33.32
N ARG A 841 20.95 -5.77 34.56
CA ARG A 841 21.69 -6.95 35.04
C ARG A 841 20.85 -8.22 34.97
N THR A 842 19.58 -8.18 35.39
CA THR A 842 18.69 -9.35 35.28
C THR A 842 18.41 -9.72 33.82
N TYR A 843 18.29 -8.74 32.93
CA TYR A 843 18.15 -8.97 31.50
C TYR A 843 19.40 -9.64 30.89
N TYR A 844 20.59 -9.09 31.13
CA TYR A 844 21.84 -9.66 30.63
C TYR A 844 22.09 -11.07 31.18
N THR A 845 21.82 -11.32 32.47
CA THR A 845 21.96 -12.65 33.06
C THR A 845 20.96 -13.65 32.47
N ARG A 846 19.71 -13.25 32.19
CA ARG A 846 18.74 -14.10 31.47
C ARG A 846 19.16 -14.39 30.03
N LYS A 847 19.66 -13.39 29.29
CA LYS A 847 20.17 -13.56 27.93
C LYS A 847 21.33 -14.55 27.90
N LYS A 848 22.30 -14.39 28.81
CA LYS A 848 23.44 -15.31 28.96
C LYS A 848 22.99 -16.75 29.27
N ARG A 849 22.00 -16.93 30.17
CA ARG A 849 21.43 -18.25 30.46
C ARG A 849 20.73 -18.88 29.25
N ARG A 850 20.04 -18.09 28.42
CA ARG A 850 19.40 -18.57 27.18
C ARG A 850 20.45 -19.00 26.15
N GLN A 851 21.52 -18.22 25.97
CA GLN A 851 22.65 -18.59 25.10
C GLN A 851 23.31 -19.89 25.57
N GLN A 852 23.64 -20.00 26.86
CA GLN A 852 24.21 -21.23 27.42
C GLN A 852 23.29 -22.45 27.27
N ARG A 853 21.97 -22.28 27.37
CA ARG A 853 21.00 -23.37 27.13
C ARG A 853 20.92 -23.74 25.64
N ALA A 854 21.01 -22.77 24.74
CA ALA A 854 21.02 -23.00 23.30
C ALA A 854 22.31 -23.71 22.85
N GLU A 855 23.47 -23.26 23.35
CA GLU A 855 24.77 -23.92 23.13
C GLU A 855 24.77 -25.34 23.69
N LYS A 856 24.27 -25.55 24.94
CA LYS A 856 24.17 -26.89 25.53
C LYS A 856 23.22 -27.80 24.76
N LYS A 857 22.17 -27.27 24.13
CA LYS A 857 21.28 -28.05 23.24
C LYS A 857 21.97 -28.40 21.93
N ARG A 858 22.68 -27.44 21.32
CA ARG A 858 23.45 -27.64 20.09
C ARG A 858 24.56 -28.68 20.29
N SER A 859 25.32 -28.59 21.38
CA SER A 859 26.37 -29.57 21.71
C SER A 859 25.83 -30.97 22.00
N ARG A 860 24.57 -31.10 22.45
CA ARG A 860 23.91 -32.40 22.65
C ARG A 860 23.39 -33.01 21.35
N MET A 861 23.11 -32.18 20.35
CA MET A 861 22.61 -32.60 19.03
C MET A 861 23.75 -32.99 18.08
N GLU A 862 24.96 -32.51 18.33
CA GLU A 862 26.17 -32.77 17.53
C GLU A 862 26.98 -34.02 18.00
N THR A 863 26.50 -34.81 18.96
CA THR A 863 27.17 -36.08 19.32
C THR A 863 26.79 -37.18 18.30
N PRO A 864 27.71 -37.68 17.45
CA PRO A 864 27.38 -38.64 16.41
C PRO A 864 27.07 -40.01 17.00
N THR A 865 25.89 -40.54 16.70
CA THR A 865 25.50 -41.92 17.01
C THR A 865 26.27 -42.88 16.10
N PHE A 866 27.52 -43.20 16.46
CA PHE A 866 28.27 -44.32 15.91
C PHE A 866 28.98 -45.06 17.05
N LEU A 867 28.33 -46.12 17.55
CA LEU A 867 28.88 -47.47 17.63
C LEU A 867 27.90 -48.38 18.38
N VAL A 868 27.55 -49.46 17.70
CA VAL A 868 26.92 -50.66 18.23
C VAL A 868 27.72 -51.15 19.45
N SER A 869 27.07 -51.29 20.60
CA SER A 869 27.58 -52.03 21.76
C SER A 869 26.43 -52.87 22.34
N PRO A 870 26.71 -54.09 22.85
CA PRO A 870 25.67 -55.07 23.14
C PRO A 870 24.85 -54.73 24.39
N ALA A 871 23.64 -55.27 24.42
CA ALA A 871 22.55 -55.03 25.37
C ALA A 871 22.97 -54.92 26.85
N PRO A 872 22.59 -53.83 27.55
CA PRO A 872 22.58 -53.80 29.01
C PRO A 872 21.22 -54.29 29.55
N ASN A 873 21.29 -54.98 30.70
CA ASN A 873 20.16 -55.54 31.43
C ASN A 873 19.05 -54.50 31.73
N VAL A 874 17.83 -54.86 31.35
CA VAL A 874 16.58 -54.07 31.41
C VAL A 874 16.15 -53.71 32.85
N ALA A 875 16.74 -54.32 33.89
CA ALA A 875 16.34 -54.12 35.28
C ALA A 875 16.89 -52.84 35.97
N SER A 876 17.89 -52.16 35.40
CA SER A 876 18.53 -50.98 36.03
C SER A 876 17.87 -49.64 35.64
N ILE A 877 17.21 -49.58 34.48
CA ILE A 877 16.67 -48.33 33.92
C ILE A 877 15.34 -47.92 34.59
N THR A 878 14.54 -48.88 35.06
CA THR A 878 13.25 -48.59 35.74
C THR A 878 13.43 -47.94 37.12
N ASN A 879 14.48 -48.27 37.87
CA ASN A 879 14.71 -47.67 39.20
C ASN A 879 15.21 -46.22 39.13
N THR A 880 15.97 -45.85 38.10
CA THR A 880 16.45 -44.47 37.92
C THR A 880 15.37 -43.56 37.34
N LEU A 881 14.48 -44.08 36.49
CA LEU A 881 13.33 -43.32 35.99
C LEU A 881 12.34 -42.99 37.12
N ASN A 882 12.03 -43.96 37.98
CA ASN A 882 11.12 -43.78 39.10
C ASN A 882 11.66 -42.80 40.17
N GLN A 883 12.98 -42.78 40.41
CA GLN A 883 13.60 -41.78 41.29
C GLN A 883 13.59 -40.36 40.70
N LEU A 884 13.73 -40.23 39.37
CA LEU A 884 13.70 -38.93 38.69
C LEU A 884 12.29 -38.34 38.64
N GLU A 885 11.26 -39.18 38.50
CA GLU A 885 9.86 -38.76 38.56
C GLU A 885 9.44 -38.37 39.98
N ALA A 886 9.86 -39.11 41.01
CA ALA A 886 9.61 -38.77 42.41
C ALA A 886 10.29 -37.43 42.80
N HIS A 887 11.51 -37.18 42.34
CA HIS A 887 12.21 -35.91 42.61
C HIS A 887 11.59 -34.73 41.86
N LYS A 888 11.07 -34.92 40.63
CA LYS A 888 10.31 -33.88 39.91
C LYS A 888 8.95 -33.60 40.56
N ALA A 889 8.25 -34.64 41.02
CA ALA A 889 6.97 -34.47 41.73
C ALA A 889 7.15 -33.71 43.06
N ALA A 890 8.21 -34.00 43.82
CA ALA A 890 8.52 -33.28 45.06
C ALA A 890 8.92 -31.81 44.81
N GLN A 891 9.63 -31.51 43.71
CA GLN A 891 10.00 -30.15 43.32
C GLN A 891 8.80 -29.32 42.81
N ILE A 892 7.82 -29.98 42.16
CA ILE A 892 6.58 -29.34 41.72
C ILE A 892 5.69 -29.05 42.93
N MET A 893 5.60 -29.97 43.91
CA MET A 893 4.75 -29.81 45.08
C MET A 893 5.25 -28.71 46.04
N THR A 894 6.57 -28.56 46.23
CA THR A 894 7.15 -27.48 47.05
C THR A 894 7.00 -26.10 46.41
N ARG A 895 6.94 -26.01 45.07
CA ARG A 895 6.76 -24.72 44.38
C ARG A 895 5.32 -24.23 44.40
N THR A 896 4.34 -25.13 44.45
CA THR A 896 2.91 -24.79 44.62
C THR A 896 2.54 -24.32 46.03
N VAL A 897 3.28 -24.71 47.07
CA VAL A 897 2.96 -24.33 48.46
C VAL A 897 3.43 -22.90 48.80
N VAL A 898 4.38 -22.33 48.06
CA VAL A 898 4.88 -20.94 48.28
C VAL A 898 4.10 -19.89 47.47
N HIS A 899 3.11 -20.29 46.65
CA HIS A 899 2.28 -19.36 45.86
C HIS A 899 0.78 -19.42 46.24
N GLY A 900 0.45 -20.01 47.39
CA GLY A 900 -0.89 -19.93 47.96
C GLY A 900 -1.21 -18.51 48.44
N ASP A 901 -2.37 -17.99 48.02
CA ASP A 901 -3.07 -16.81 48.53
C ASP A 901 -2.59 -15.40 48.15
N ILE A 902 -2.13 -15.18 46.91
CA ILE A 902 -2.01 -13.81 46.31
C ILE A 902 -3.09 -13.56 45.24
N THR A 903 -4.33 -14.01 45.47
CA THR A 903 -5.46 -13.69 44.58
C THR A 903 -6.30 -12.50 45.06
N GLY A 904 -6.01 -11.97 46.26
CA GLY A 904 -6.63 -10.74 46.80
C GLY A 904 -5.82 -9.45 46.59
N GLU A 905 -4.64 -9.50 45.96
CA GLU A 905 -3.64 -8.40 46.03
C GLU A 905 -3.38 -7.67 44.70
N LEU A 906 -4.22 -7.85 43.67
CA LEU A 906 -4.16 -7.01 42.46
C LEU A 906 -4.73 -5.59 42.70
N ASP A 907 -5.54 -5.43 43.76
CA ASP A 907 -6.09 -4.15 44.19
C ASP A 907 -5.02 -3.17 44.72
N GLY A 908 -3.92 -3.69 45.28
CA GLY A 908 -2.89 -2.88 45.94
C GLY A 908 -2.15 -1.91 45.00
N PRO A 909 -1.60 -2.39 43.86
CA PRO A 909 -0.88 -1.54 42.91
C PRO A 909 -1.77 -0.47 42.30
N VAL A 910 -3.01 -0.80 41.93
CA VAL A 910 -3.96 0.16 41.34
C VAL A 910 -4.34 1.24 42.35
N LYS A 911 -4.67 0.86 43.60
CA LYS A 911 -4.97 1.83 44.67
C LYS A 911 -3.80 2.76 44.96
N THR A 912 -2.59 2.20 45.05
CA THR A 912 -1.37 2.99 45.28
C THR A 912 -1.14 3.99 44.13
N THR A 913 -1.38 3.55 42.90
CA THR A 913 -1.25 4.39 41.71
C THR A 913 -2.25 5.55 41.72
N VAL A 914 -3.53 5.28 42.01
CA VAL A 914 -4.56 6.32 42.11
C VAL A 914 -4.23 7.35 43.20
N ILE A 915 -3.72 6.91 44.36
CA ILE A 915 -3.33 7.80 45.46
C ILE A 915 -2.18 8.72 45.03
N VAL A 916 -1.13 8.17 44.43
CA VAL A 916 0.03 8.97 44.01
C VAL A 916 -0.34 9.95 42.89
N PHE A 917 -1.16 9.53 41.92
CA PHE A 917 -1.64 10.44 40.88
C PHE A 917 -2.50 11.57 41.43
N THR A 918 -3.41 11.25 42.35
CA THR A 918 -4.25 12.26 43.01
C THR A 918 -3.37 13.27 43.74
N TYR A 919 -2.31 12.81 44.42
CA TYR A 919 -1.33 13.68 45.08
C TYR A 919 -0.65 14.65 44.10
N PHE A 920 -0.12 14.17 42.98
CA PHE A 920 0.54 15.03 41.99
C PHE A 920 -0.39 16.03 41.31
N ILE A 921 -1.64 15.64 41.02
CA ILE A 921 -2.66 16.54 40.47
C ILE A 921 -2.94 17.64 41.49
N ILE A 922 -3.21 17.28 42.76
CA ILE A 922 -3.46 18.25 43.83
C ILE A 922 -2.26 19.20 44.01
N CYS A 923 -1.03 18.69 44.04
CA CYS A 923 0.17 19.51 44.16
C CYS A 923 0.33 20.49 42.99
N THR A 924 0.04 20.06 41.75
CA THR A 924 0.15 20.90 40.56
C THR A 924 -0.90 22.02 40.58
N GLU A 925 -2.15 21.70 40.90
CA GLU A 925 -3.23 22.68 40.96
C GLU A 925 -3.09 23.64 42.15
N LEU A 926 -2.58 23.18 43.30
CA LEU A 926 -2.24 24.05 44.42
C LEU A 926 -1.08 24.99 44.11
N LEU A 927 -0.06 24.52 43.37
CA LEU A 927 1.05 25.35 42.91
C LEU A 927 0.53 26.50 42.02
N LEU A 928 -0.40 26.20 41.11
CA LEU A 928 -1.05 27.20 40.27
C LEU A 928 -1.86 28.21 41.08
N LYS A 929 -2.76 27.71 41.93
CA LYS A 929 -3.67 28.53 42.73
C LYS A 929 -2.93 29.50 43.66
N ARG A 930 -1.80 29.09 44.24
CA ARG A 930 -1.06 29.90 45.21
C ARG A 930 -0.17 30.97 44.60
N ASN A 931 0.26 30.79 43.36
CA ASN A 931 1.10 31.77 42.66
C ASN A 931 0.29 32.77 41.83
N GLN A 932 -1.05 32.82 42.03
CA GLN A 932 -1.97 33.80 41.43
C GLN A 932 -1.74 34.05 39.94
N ALA A 933 -1.47 32.98 39.16
CA ALA A 933 -1.46 33.09 37.70
C ALA A 933 -2.85 33.61 37.28
N SER A 934 -2.89 34.75 36.61
CA SER A 934 -4.14 35.45 36.35
C SER A 934 -5.06 34.57 35.47
N ASP A 935 -6.26 34.25 35.97
CA ASP A 935 -7.26 33.39 35.30
C ASP A 935 -7.67 33.89 33.88
N ASN A 936 -7.26 35.10 33.50
CA ASN A 936 -7.64 35.72 32.24
C ASN A 936 -7.03 35.03 31.00
N THR A 937 -5.84 34.42 31.12
CA THR A 937 -5.22 33.67 30.01
C THR A 937 -5.85 32.30 29.78
N ASP A 938 -6.60 31.76 30.75
CA ASP A 938 -7.24 30.44 30.62
C ASP A 938 -8.48 30.46 29.71
N SER A 939 -8.92 31.63 29.26
CA SER A 939 -10.06 31.76 28.35
C SER A 939 -9.74 31.44 26.88
N GLN A 940 -8.47 31.46 26.48
CA GLN A 940 -8.06 31.22 25.09
C GLN A 940 -7.33 29.89 24.94
N TRP A 941 -7.91 29.01 24.12
CA TRP A 941 -7.31 27.72 23.77
C TRP A 941 -6.27 27.90 22.66
N GLY A 942 -5.01 27.65 22.99
CA GLY A 942 -3.90 27.64 22.03
C GLY A 942 -3.85 26.36 21.20
N PHE A 943 -3.13 26.40 20.07
CA PHE A 943 -2.96 25.24 19.19
C PHE A 943 -2.28 24.08 19.92
N GLY A 944 -1.27 24.36 20.75
CA GLY A 944 -0.54 23.34 21.52
C GLY A 944 -1.43 22.62 22.53
N GLN A 945 -2.39 23.33 23.14
CA GLN A 945 -3.36 22.74 24.07
C GLN A 945 -4.32 21.76 23.38
N ILE A 946 -4.82 22.13 22.20
CA ILE A 946 -5.72 21.28 21.40
C ILE A 946 -4.96 20.05 20.91
N LEU A 947 -3.74 20.24 20.40
CA LEU A 947 -2.88 19.16 19.94
C LEU A 947 -2.58 18.17 21.07
N ALA A 948 -2.25 18.65 22.27
CA ALA A 948 -2.03 17.81 23.43
C ALA A 948 -3.25 16.93 23.74
N LEU A 949 -4.48 17.46 23.65
CA LEU A 949 -5.70 16.67 23.86
C LEU A 949 -5.96 15.64 22.75
N ILE A 950 -5.66 15.97 21.49
CA ILE A 950 -5.80 15.03 20.36
C ILE A 950 -4.93 13.80 20.58
N VAL A 951 -3.72 13.95 21.12
CA VAL A 951 -2.81 12.84 21.40
C VAL A 951 -3.35 11.88 22.49
N VAL A 952 -4.35 12.28 23.29
CA VAL A 952 -5.04 11.40 24.25
C VAL A 952 -5.94 10.37 23.55
N VAL A 953 -6.47 10.72 22.36
CA VAL A 953 -7.52 9.95 21.67
C VAL A 953 -7.10 8.49 21.39
N PRO A 954 -5.89 8.17 20.89
CA PRO A 954 -5.47 6.79 20.67
C PRO A 954 -5.48 5.95 21.95
N SER A 955 -4.98 6.47 23.06
CA SER A 955 -5.00 5.77 24.36
C SER A 955 -6.43 5.56 24.85
N PHE A 956 -7.32 6.54 24.65
CA PHE A 956 -8.73 6.42 25.02
C PHE A 956 -9.46 5.34 24.20
N ILE A 957 -9.21 5.28 22.88
CA ILE A 957 -9.78 4.24 22.01
C ILE A 957 -9.29 2.85 22.41
N ALA A 958 -7.98 2.71 22.69
CA ALA A 958 -7.42 1.45 23.16
C ALA A 958 -8.08 0.98 24.48
N VAL A 959 -8.34 1.92 25.41
CA VAL A 959 -9.07 1.60 26.65
C VAL A 959 -10.47 1.09 26.33
N ILE A 960 -11.22 1.79 25.48
CA ILE A 960 -12.57 1.36 25.08
C ILE A 960 -12.54 -0.03 24.43
N GLN A 961 -11.58 -0.30 23.55
CA GLN A 961 -11.41 -1.61 22.91
C GLN A 961 -11.14 -2.69 23.96
N ALA A 962 -10.18 -2.47 24.85
CA ALA A 962 -9.88 -3.39 25.96
C ALA A 962 -11.12 -3.66 26.83
N PHE A 963 -11.92 -2.64 27.15
CA PHE A 963 -13.17 -2.82 27.90
C PHE A 963 -14.24 -3.58 27.12
N ARG A 964 -14.36 -3.35 25.81
CA ARG A 964 -15.31 -4.06 24.93
C ARG A 964 -14.95 -5.54 24.78
N GLU A 965 -13.66 -5.83 24.61
CA GLU A 965 -13.15 -7.18 24.43
C GLU A 965 -13.22 -7.99 25.72
N HIS A 966 -12.83 -7.39 26.85
CA HIS A 966 -12.81 -8.11 28.12
C HIS A 966 -14.16 -8.13 28.86
N LYS A 967 -15.15 -7.30 28.46
CA LYS A 967 -16.44 -7.07 29.14
C LYS A 967 -16.27 -6.72 30.64
N PHE A 968 -17.25 -6.07 31.25
CA PHE A 968 -17.22 -5.82 32.71
C PHE A 968 -17.36 -7.11 33.56
N GLY A 969 -17.53 -8.27 32.94
CA GLY A 969 -17.71 -9.54 33.63
C GLY A 969 -16.39 -10.07 34.17
N ASN A 970 -16.24 -10.11 35.50
CA ASN A 970 -15.16 -10.71 36.28
C ASN A 970 -14.20 -11.60 35.48
N LEU A 971 -13.07 -11.02 35.06
CA LEU A 971 -11.92 -11.67 34.41
C LEU A 971 -11.48 -12.96 35.12
N HIS A 972 -11.74 -13.05 36.42
CA HIS A 972 -11.43 -14.23 37.24
C HIS A 972 -12.16 -15.51 36.79
N HIS A 973 -13.36 -15.40 36.18
CA HIS A 973 -14.16 -16.58 35.87
C HIS A 973 -13.73 -17.29 34.57
N SER A 974 -13.15 -16.56 33.61
CA SER A 974 -12.69 -17.13 32.33
C SER A 974 -11.40 -17.95 32.51
N ARG A 975 -10.44 -17.45 33.30
CA ARG A 975 -9.20 -18.18 33.64
C ARG A 975 -9.48 -19.45 34.46
N ALA A 976 -10.39 -19.39 35.43
CA ALA A 976 -10.80 -20.56 36.20
C ALA A 976 -11.43 -21.65 35.32
N LYS A 977 -12.25 -21.27 34.33
CA LYS A 977 -12.85 -22.23 33.38
C LYS A 977 -11.80 -22.85 32.44
N GLY A 978 -10.79 -22.07 32.02
CA GLY A 978 -9.66 -22.58 31.23
C GLY A 978 -8.84 -23.64 31.96
N GLN A 979 -8.45 -23.37 33.22
CA GLN A 979 -7.71 -24.34 34.04
C GLN A 979 -8.53 -25.59 34.38
N VAL A 980 -9.83 -25.45 34.67
CA VAL A 980 -10.71 -26.60 34.94
C VAL A 980 -10.91 -27.44 33.68
N ARG A 981 -11.00 -26.83 32.50
CA ARG A 981 -11.11 -27.55 31.22
C ARG A 981 -9.81 -28.26 30.86
N ALA A 982 -8.65 -27.64 31.09
CA ALA A 982 -7.35 -28.28 30.91
C ALA A 982 -7.14 -29.47 31.87
N ARG A 983 -7.52 -29.33 33.15
CA ARG A 983 -7.52 -30.46 34.11
C ARG A 983 -8.47 -31.58 33.69
N ARG A 984 -9.67 -31.25 33.19
CA ARG A 984 -10.60 -32.26 32.65
C ARG A 984 -10.04 -32.97 31.43
N MET A 985 -9.37 -32.26 30.51
CA MET A 985 -8.74 -32.91 29.34
C MET A 985 -7.59 -33.82 29.76
N ARG A 986 -6.75 -33.43 30.73
CA ARG A 986 -5.72 -34.32 31.31
C ARG A 986 -6.34 -35.58 31.92
N SER A 987 -7.39 -35.43 32.72
CA SER A 987 -8.07 -36.58 33.34
C SER A 987 -8.74 -37.51 32.31
N ARG A 988 -9.20 -36.98 31.17
CA ARG A 988 -9.72 -37.80 30.06
C ARG A 988 -8.59 -38.54 29.36
N HIS A 989 -7.47 -37.87 29.07
CA HIS A 989 -6.35 -38.50 28.37
C HIS A 989 -5.66 -39.58 29.22
N GLU A 990 -5.57 -39.39 30.54
CA GLU A 990 -5.10 -40.44 31.46
C GLU A 990 -6.07 -41.63 31.53
N ARG A 991 -7.39 -41.41 31.53
CA ARG A 991 -8.39 -42.49 31.47
C ARG A 991 -8.39 -43.23 30.13
N SER A 992 -8.11 -42.54 29.02
CA SER A 992 -7.96 -43.14 27.70
C SER A 992 -6.71 -44.04 27.62
N ARG A 993 -5.61 -43.65 28.28
CA ARG A 993 -4.39 -44.48 28.34
C ARG A 993 -4.56 -45.69 29.25
N SER A 994 -5.33 -45.58 30.34
CA SER A 994 -5.58 -46.73 31.24
C SER A 994 -6.57 -47.77 30.72
N SER A 995 -7.32 -47.49 29.64
CA SER A 995 -8.24 -48.47 29.03
C SER A 995 -7.64 -49.22 27.83
N VAL A 996 -6.40 -48.90 27.44
CA VAL A 996 -5.68 -49.49 26.29
C VAL A 996 -4.52 -50.39 26.77
N VAL A 997 -4.31 -50.49 28.08
CA VAL A 997 -3.47 -51.51 28.75
C VAL A 997 -4.42 -52.44 29.48
#